data_AF-A0A9D8WR09-F1
#
_entry.id   AF-A0A9D8WR09-F1
#
_cell.length_a   1.000
_cell.length_b   1.000
_cell.length_c   1.000
_cell.angle_alpha   90.00
_cell.angle_beta   90.00
_cell.angle_gamma   90.00
#
_symmetry.space_group_name_H-M   'P 1'
#
loop_
_entity.id
_entity.type
_entity.pdbx_description
1 polymer ?
#
loop_
_entity_poly.entity_id
_entity_poly.type
_entity_poly.pdbx_seq_one_letter_code
_entity_poly.pdbx_strand_id
1 'polypeptide(L)'
;MAKQKSALKIILNFIVIVLFVALIAAGSFVGFLYGKYKIDVFSSISQISKLNENVDVATLVTNAYTEADYNSVKTKIDSTDQILNFTDRELCAYLNKNLDHVANLKWGDIELNIEDSKLEILQIILNDIPTEQPNPHYCDMNVVLKMNIASIKDDKMQGFPANLMKKLIPNELYISVDCSIDKATEGYKVTPTGIVVNNLTKDNTKNFFDNINKLITFTTAEDLNQNISNAFADALLGTNGFYREMSKKGAQGYGWQEPNEFVVYFVDVNQTFTINYTDPRGVENSNLKQFTVRHNIIHLQPLSDNGYDFLGWFMNKDGEKIPVATIDASTMCDYNLYCEWEIIHYTITCDLRGGTIDGNTSYSIDYTIETETFPLRTDAEKKIGINTLPFWGWLGENLTEITKVVTIEKGTFGNKNYEAHYVGETINLEQVVDSVTVNTATVDAGTVKNLDELNDLVKDKLAGYTIDAWYTDDTLSTEYNYSTQLFNNVTIYATSTYLTDNVYFYPYLTMFQNAVENSSSVDIQSRAMLIAYIDFCVFYDVTNPDVKLYLNYNHDGKTIKEEIETAISDRHNSKSFTKNNSLSYNGGEYGRCFVSSPTLSELNHFNGSQHAPSVYAQQDYALRGSNDLGIRPDDYENFAIKYVGKPLTVTTSEQLVWALENGYRPICSTASSAETMYNQAKQVLRDICTDDMDDIQKLHAIYQWLALNVNYDQEALAVFDDYADPKEASAMASTYDSWYLEGVFNYHKAVCEGYAKALLVMAKLEGIPVVRVSGNGHMWNKVYLDGKWYGIDATHADLGLSNQQEIFTNTQFLFTDSYKASLHYEADDYISFEATTQFNGYEYIKFGEHNEYDLFINDQAELNALMTYINTFISKIDCSYYTVEVAVNSANRAWLDGYYHNGWAIRLSEPMTDSCGNLVYILYHNK
;
A
#
# COMPACT_ATOMS: atom_id res chain seq x y z
N MET A 1 25.83 31.45 75.70
CA MET A 1 24.43 30.93 75.77
C MET A 1 23.93 31.24 77.18
N ALA A 2 22.91 32.02 77.52
CA ALA A 2 21.59 32.23 76.92
C ALA A 2 20.98 33.64 77.17
N LYS A 3 21.81 34.70 77.42
CA LYS A 3 21.30 36.07 77.68
C LYS A 3 21.56 37.15 76.60
N GLN A 4 22.36 36.87 75.56
CA GLN A 4 22.58 37.80 74.43
C GLN A 4 21.74 37.52 73.17
N LYS A 5 21.08 36.35 73.08
CA LYS A 5 20.12 36.03 72.00
C LYS A 5 18.68 36.51 72.28
N SER A 6 18.41 37.09 73.45
CA SER A 6 17.08 37.59 73.85
C SER A 6 16.87 39.08 73.54
N ALA A 7 17.91 39.91 73.67
CA ALA A 7 17.83 41.34 73.38
C ALA A 7 17.69 41.65 71.87
N LEU A 8 18.33 40.87 70.99
CA LEU A 8 18.23 41.06 69.54
C LEU A 8 16.86 40.61 68.98
N LYS A 9 16.23 39.58 69.57
CA LYS A 9 14.86 39.14 69.21
C LYS A 9 13.79 40.11 69.70
N ILE A 10 14.02 40.80 70.82
CA ILE A 10 13.11 41.82 71.35
C ILE A 10 13.24 43.12 70.54
N ILE A 11 14.44 43.51 70.08
CA ILE A 11 14.64 44.66 69.18
C ILE A 11 14.10 44.36 67.78
N LEU A 12 14.25 43.14 67.27
CA LEU A 12 13.69 42.74 65.97
C LEU A 12 12.15 42.62 66.04
N ASN A 13 11.57 42.10 67.13
CA ASN A 13 10.12 42.11 67.33
C ASN A 13 9.59 43.52 67.58
N PHE A 14 10.36 44.43 68.19
CA PHE A 14 9.96 45.83 68.36
C PHE A 14 10.05 46.60 67.04
N ILE A 15 11.01 46.30 66.17
CA ILE A 15 11.10 46.87 64.81
C ILE A 15 10.02 46.29 63.90
N VAL A 16 9.70 45.00 64.02
CA VAL A 16 8.59 44.36 63.30
C VAL A 16 7.24 44.86 63.83
N ILE A 17 7.09 45.13 65.14
CA ILE A 17 5.89 45.74 65.74
C ILE A 17 5.79 47.24 65.41
N VAL A 18 6.89 47.97 65.26
CA VAL A 18 6.89 49.36 64.76
C VAL A 18 6.56 49.40 63.26
N LEU A 19 6.96 48.37 62.49
CA LEU A 19 6.50 48.15 61.11
C LEU A 19 5.04 47.65 61.06
N PHE A 20 4.56 46.90 62.06
CA PHE A 20 3.17 46.45 62.21
C PHE A 20 2.22 47.55 62.70
N VAL A 21 2.73 48.51 63.48
CA VAL A 21 2.00 49.70 63.94
C VAL A 21 2.02 50.80 62.86
N ALA A 22 3.03 50.84 61.99
CA ALA A 22 2.98 51.56 60.72
C ALA A 22 1.98 50.93 59.72
N LEU A 23 1.60 49.66 59.91
CA LEU A 23 0.60 48.93 59.12
C LEU A 23 -0.85 49.31 59.44
N ILE A 24 -1.13 49.88 60.62
CA ILE A 24 -2.44 50.46 60.96
C ILE A 24 -2.62 51.86 60.31
N ALA A 25 -1.51 52.47 59.85
CA ALA A 25 -1.50 53.58 58.88
C ALA A 25 -1.35 53.11 57.40
N ALA A 26 -1.15 51.80 57.14
CA ALA A 26 -0.81 51.29 55.81
C ALA A 26 -2.01 51.10 54.87
N GLY A 27 -3.26 50.99 55.34
CA GLY A 27 -4.40 51.01 54.42
C GLY A 27 -4.47 52.32 53.61
N SER A 28 -4.25 53.44 54.30
CA SER A 28 -4.22 54.79 53.72
C SER A 28 -2.92 55.07 52.94
N PHE A 29 -1.78 54.56 53.43
CA PHE A 29 -0.47 54.79 52.82
C PHE A 29 -0.21 53.91 51.58
N VAL A 30 -0.60 52.63 51.61
CA VAL A 30 -0.59 51.74 50.42
C VAL A 30 -1.56 52.28 49.38
N GLY A 31 -2.76 52.73 49.80
CA GLY A 31 -3.72 53.41 48.94
C GLY A 31 -3.18 54.73 48.35
N PHE A 32 -2.37 55.50 49.10
CA PHE A 32 -1.74 56.73 48.63
C PHE A 32 -0.63 56.46 47.59
N LEU A 33 0.27 55.49 47.84
CA LEU A 33 1.34 55.16 46.90
C LEU A 33 0.80 54.54 45.60
N TYR A 34 -0.19 53.66 45.70
CA TYR A 34 -0.87 53.10 44.53
C TYR A 34 -1.74 54.15 43.81
N GLY A 35 -2.50 54.96 44.56
CA GLY A 35 -3.42 55.97 44.02
C GLY A 35 -2.72 57.16 43.35
N LYS A 36 -1.65 57.69 43.96
CA LYS A 36 -0.93 58.89 43.47
C LYS A 36 0.20 58.55 42.50
N TYR A 37 0.96 57.48 42.75
CA TYR A 37 2.17 57.17 42.00
C TYR A 37 2.07 55.87 41.19
N LYS A 38 0.97 55.10 41.29
CA LYS A 38 0.79 53.82 40.59
C LYS A 38 1.93 52.82 40.89
N ILE A 39 2.35 52.78 42.16
CA ILE A 39 3.38 51.85 42.64
C ILE A 39 2.71 50.65 43.29
N ASP A 40 3.09 49.46 42.84
CA ASP A 40 2.72 48.21 43.51
C ASP A 40 3.62 48.01 44.73
N VAL A 41 3.06 48.27 45.91
CA VAL A 41 3.78 48.21 47.18
C VAL A 41 4.19 46.78 47.52
N PHE A 42 3.40 45.77 47.16
CA PHE A 42 3.71 44.38 47.50
C PHE A 42 4.84 43.84 46.61
N SER A 43 4.80 44.14 45.30
CA SER A 43 5.89 43.83 44.38
C SER A 43 7.19 44.54 44.81
N SER A 44 7.10 45.83 45.17
CA SER A 44 8.27 46.62 45.61
C SER A 44 8.88 46.09 46.91
N ILE A 45 8.08 45.67 47.89
CA ILE A 45 8.57 45.07 49.14
C ILE A 45 9.28 43.74 48.85
N SER A 46 8.69 42.89 47.99
CA SER A 46 9.30 41.62 47.60
C SER A 46 10.63 41.83 46.87
N GLN A 47 10.70 42.79 45.95
CA GLN A 47 11.93 43.15 45.24
C GLN A 47 13.00 43.70 46.17
N ILE A 48 12.66 44.61 47.09
CA ILE A 48 13.60 45.13 48.09
C ILE A 48 14.11 44.01 49.00
N SER A 49 13.25 43.07 49.42
CA SER A 49 13.68 41.91 50.21
C SER A 49 14.75 41.12 49.46
N LYS A 50 14.48 40.76 48.20
CA LYS A 50 15.43 40.03 47.34
C LYS A 50 16.71 40.82 47.09
N LEU A 51 16.61 42.13 46.90
CA LEU A 51 17.76 43.02 46.68
C LEU A 51 18.72 43.03 47.88
N ASN A 52 18.22 42.83 49.11
CA ASN A 52 19.02 42.80 50.34
C ASN A 52 19.46 41.39 50.78
N GLU A 53 19.05 40.35 50.08
CA GLU A 53 19.59 39.02 50.31
C GLU A 53 21.09 39.01 49.96
N ASN A 54 21.86 38.14 50.61
CA ASN A 54 23.27 37.99 50.28
C ASN A 54 23.39 37.57 48.80
N VAL A 55 24.21 38.29 48.05
CA VAL A 55 24.50 37.95 46.65
C VAL A 55 25.51 36.81 46.63
N ASP A 56 25.16 35.71 45.99
CA ASP A 56 26.09 34.61 45.75
C ASP A 56 27.00 34.96 44.55
N VAL A 57 28.13 35.59 44.86
CA VAL A 57 29.12 36.06 43.87
C VAL A 57 29.61 34.91 42.99
N ALA A 58 29.69 33.68 43.50
CA ALA A 58 30.16 32.53 42.72
C ALA A 58 29.15 32.10 41.63
N THR A 59 27.87 32.42 41.80
CA THR A 59 26.84 32.17 40.77
C THR A 59 26.72 33.30 39.75
N LEU A 60 27.12 34.52 40.13
CA LEU A 60 27.08 35.70 39.27
C LEU A 60 28.34 35.82 38.41
N VAL A 61 29.49 35.44 38.98
CA VAL A 61 30.80 35.47 38.34
C VAL A 61 31.20 34.04 38.00
N THR A 62 30.94 33.63 36.77
CA THR A 62 31.25 32.29 36.25
C THR A 62 32.68 32.20 35.70
N ASN A 63 33.29 33.32 35.32
CA ASN A 63 34.64 33.37 34.74
C ASN A 63 35.49 34.49 35.36
N ALA A 64 35.78 34.37 36.66
CA ALA A 64 36.59 35.35 37.37
C ALA A 64 38.04 35.41 36.84
N TYR A 65 38.57 36.62 36.67
CA TYR A 65 39.97 36.82 36.35
C TYR A 65 40.88 36.65 37.58
N THR A 66 42.18 36.48 37.32
CA THR A 66 43.25 36.32 38.32
C THR A 66 44.40 37.29 38.03
N GLU A 67 45.32 37.45 38.99
CA GLU A 67 46.53 38.26 38.77
C GLU A 67 47.44 37.69 37.66
N ALA A 68 47.37 36.38 37.39
CA ALA A 68 48.11 35.77 36.29
C ALA A 68 47.63 36.28 34.92
N ASP A 69 46.33 36.52 34.77
CA ASP A 69 45.73 37.03 33.53
C ASP A 69 46.25 38.46 33.24
N TYR A 70 46.34 39.32 34.25
CA TYR A 70 46.92 40.66 34.08
C TYR A 70 48.40 40.64 33.68
N ASN A 71 49.19 39.72 34.25
CA ASN A 71 50.60 39.56 33.87
C ASN A 71 50.76 38.99 32.46
N SER A 72 49.86 38.11 32.03
CA SER A 72 49.78 37.61 30.65
C SER A 72 49.57 38.76 29.67
N VAL A 73 48.60 39.65 29.94
CA VAL A 73 48.33 40.84 29.13
C VAL A 73 49.57 41.71 28.95
N LYS A 74 50.29 42.05 30.02
CA LYS A 74 51.52 42.84 29.93
C LYS A 74 52.57 42.19 29.03
N THR A 75 52.71 40.86 29.15
CA THR A 75 53.66 40.10 28.35
C THR A 75 53.27 40.14 26.86
N LYS A 76 51.98 39.96 26.54
CA LYS A 76 51.45 40.03 25.17
C LYS A 76 51.60 41.43 24.56
N ILE A 77 51.29 42.48 25.30
CA ILE A 77 51.36 43.89 24.85
C ILE A 77 52.79 44.33 24.47
N ASP A 78 53.80 43.72 25.11
CA ASP A 78 55.22 44.01 24.85
C ASP A 78 55.88 42.98 23.90
N SER A 79 55.12 42.00 23.42
CA SER A 79 55.60 41.04 22.43
C SER A 79 55.77 41.68 21.05
N THR A 80 56.51 40.99 20.18
CA THR A 80 56.72 41.38 18.77
C THR A 80 55.79 40.65 17.80
N ASP A 81 54.80 39.93 18.34
CA ASP A 81 53.91 39.10 17.53
C ASP A 81 52.99 39.99 16.68
N GLN A 82 52.77 39.58 15.44
CA GLN A 82 51.98 40.34 14.46
C GLN A 82 50.46 40.26 14.74
N ILE A 83 50.04 39.26 15.54
CA ILE A 83 48.67 39.00 15.94
C ILE A 83 48.70 38.69 17.44
N LEU A 84 47.87 39.38 18.22
CA LEU A 84 47.75 39.17 19.66
C LEU A 84 46.31 38.84 20.02
N ASN A 85 46.13 37.71 20.71
CA ASN A 85 44.81 37.28 21.20
C ASN A 85 44.71 37.54 22.70
N PHE A 86 43.60 38.11 23.15
CA PHE A 86 43.31 38.42 24.54
C PHE A 86 42.03 37.71 24.95
N THR A 87 42.09 36.90 26.01
CA THR A 87 40.90 36.25 26.55
C THR A 87 40.01 37.25 27.29
N ASP A 88 38.74 36.90 27.48
CA ASP A 88 37.79 37.66 28.28
C ASP A 88 38.29 37.98 29.71
N ARG A 89 38.95 37.01 30.37
CA ARG A 89 39.63 37.18 31.67
C ARG A 89 40.78 38.16 31.63
N GLU A 90 41.59 38.09 30.58
CA GLU A 90 42.71 39.00 30.35
C GLU A 90 42.22 40.45 30.19
N LEU A 91 41.17 40.66 29.38
CA LEU A 91 40.52 41.96 29.24
C LEU A 91 39.94 42.45 30.57
N CYS A 92 39.23 41.60 31.30
CA CYS A 92 38.67 41.93 32.61
C CYS A 92 39.76 42.35 33.59
N ALA A 93 40.86 41.59 33.66
CA ALA A 93 42.00 41.89 34.52
C ALA A 93 42.67 43.22 34.16
N TYR A 94 42.82 43.49 32.86
CA TYR A 94 43.41 44.73 32.36
C TYR A 94 42.54 45.94 32.72
N LEU A 95 41.24 45.89 32.39
CA LEU A 95 40.33 47.01 32.64
C LEU A 95 40.13 47.25 34.14
N ASN A 96 40.10 46.20 34.97
CA ASN A 96 39.98 46.39 36.42
C ASN A 96 41.22 47.04 37.05
N LYS A 97 42.41 46.86 36.46
CA LYS A 97 43.65 47.54 36.91
C LYS A 97 43.80 48.95 36.33
N ASN A 98 43.10 49.25 35.23
CA ASN A 98 43.16 50.51 34.52
C ASN A 98 41.74 51.10 34.40
N LEU A 99 41.08 51.31 35.55
CA LEU A 99 39.69 51.79 35.60
C LEU A 99 39.48 53.15 34.91
N ASP A 100 40.55 53.92 34.70
CA ASP A 100 40.54 55.15 33.90
C ASP A 100 40.05 54.94 32.46
N HIS A 101 40.15 53.73 31.90
CA HIS A 101 39.56 53.43 30.59
C HIS A 101 38.03 53.35 30.64
N VAL A 102 37.46 53.01 31.80
CA VAL A 102 36.01 53.03 32.07
C VAL A 102 35.60 54.43 32.56
N ALA A 103 36.29 55.48 32.10
CA ALA A 103 35.93 56.86 32.35
C ALA A 103 34.56 57.19 31.75
N ASN A 104 33.86 58.16 32.35
CA ASN A 104 32.52 58.60 31.96
C ASN A 104 31.40 57.59 32.22
N LEU A 105 31.58 56.64 33.13
CA LEU A 105 30.46 55.82 33.60
C LEU A 105 29.41 56.73 34.25
N LYS A 106 28.19 56.70 33.70
CA LYS A 106 27.07 57.53 34.16
C LYS A 106 25.93 56.68 34.70
N TRP A 107 25.36 57.15 35.81
CA TRP A 107 24.10 56.65 36.33
C TRP A 107 23.04 57.75 36.15
N GLY A 108 22.29 57.70 35.03
CA GLY A 108 21.48 58.82 34.59
C GLY A 108 22.35 60.05 34.31
N ASP A 109 22.00 61.20 34.88
CA ASP A 109 22.79 62.44 34.76
C ASP A 109 23.98 62.51 35.74
N ILE A 110 24.20 61.47 36.56
CA ILE A 110 25.25 61.45 37.58
C ILE A 110 26.51 60.85 36.98
N GLU A 111 27.57 61.65 36.90
CA GLU A 111 28.91 61.13 36.66
C GLU A 111 29.41 60.39 37.90
N LEU A 112 29.72 59.10 37.73
CA LEU A 112 30.20 58.29 38.83
C LEU A 112 31.70 58.52 39.01
N ASN A 113 32.08 59.02 40.18
CA ASN A 113 33.46 58.97 40.61
C ASN A 113 33.81 57.51 40.99
N ILE A 114 34.76 56.93 40.26
CA ILE A 114 35.20 55.54 40.40
C ILE A 114 35.74 55.27 41.82
N GLU A 115 36.48 56.23 42.40
CA GLU A 115 37.04 56.10 43.75
C GLU A 115 35.95 56.16 44.83
N ASP A 116 35.04 57.13 44.75
CA ASP A 116 33.94 57.30 45.72
C ASP A 116 32.95 56.14 45.65
N SER A 117 32.73 55.61 44.44
CA SER A 117 31.80 54.51 44.18
C SER A 117 32.41 53.14 44.45
N LYS A 118 33.72 53.05 44.76
CA LYS A 118 34.46 51.78 44.95
C LYS A 118 34.12 50.77 43.85
N LEU A 119 34.17 51.21 42.59
CA LEU A 119 33.82 50.38 41.45
C LEU A 119 34.84 49.24 41.30
N GLU A 120 34.34 48.02 41.13
CA GLU A 120 35.14 46.83 40.89
C GLU A 120 34.50 46.06 39.72
N ILE A 121 35.31 45.74 38.71
CA ILE A 121 34.91 44.90 37.59
C ILE A 121 35.22 43.46 37.99
N LEU A 122 34.19 42.63 38.07
CA LEU A 122 34.30 41.25 38.52
C LEU A 122 34.43 40.26 37.36
N GLN A 123 33.83 40.58 36.21
CA GLN A 123 33.77 39.70 35.06
C GLN A 123 33.59 40.49 33.76
N ILE A 124 34.26 40.01 32.71
CA ILE A 124 33.89 40.23 31.32
C ILE A 124 33.84 38.84 30.69
N ILE A 125 32.77 38.54 29.95
CA ILE A 125 32.66 37.35 29.10
C ILE A 125 32.35 37.81 27.69
N LEU A 126 33.11 37.30 26.72
CA LEU A 126 32.82 37.41 25.29
C LEU A 126 32.06 36.14 24.87
N ASN A 127 30.99 36.24 24.09
CA ASN A 127 30.10 35.14 23.68
C ASN A 127 29.65 35.25 22.21
N ASP A 128 29.14 34.13 21.67
CA ASP A 128 28.41 34.00 20.40
C ASP A 128 29.12 34.60 19.19
N ILE A 129 30.40 34.25 18.98
CA ILE A 129 31.17 34.66 17.80
C ILE A 129 30.79 33.73 16.63
N PRO A 130 30.17 34.23 15.54
CA PRO A 130 29.71 33.37 14.43
C PRO A 130 30.83 32.52 13.82
N THR A 131 30.70 31.20 13.88
CA THR A 131 31.69 30.24 13.33
C THR A 131 31.63 30.10 11.80
N GLU A 132 30.50 30.45 11.19
CA GLU A 132 30.24 30.21 9.75
C GLU A 132 30.60 31.41 8.85
N GLN A 133 31.03 32.54 9.42
CA GLN A 133 31.44 33.70 8.64
C GLN A 133 32.95 33.98 8.79
N PRO A 134 33.69 34.17 7.68
CA PRO A 134 35.15 34.41 7.71
C PRO A 134 35.58 35.73 8.37
N ASN A 135 34.66 36.45 9.03
CA ASN A 135 34.91 37.67 9.78
C ASN A 135 33.65 38.04 10.62
N PRO A 136 33.56 37.66 11.89
CA PRO A 136 32.44 38.04 12.74
C PRO A 136 32.46 39.55 12.99
N HIS A 137 31.39 40.24 12.59
CA HIS A 137 31.28 41.70 12.73
C HIS A 137 30.79 42.14 14.12
N TYR A 138 30.42 41.21 14.99
CA TYR A 138 29.85 41.50 16.30
C TYR A 138 30.33 40.52 17.36
N CYS A 139 30.18 40.90 18.64
CA CYS A 139 30.42 40.05 19.80
C CYS A 139 29.37 40.37 20.87
N ASP A 140 28.74 39.34 21.42
CA ASP A 140 27.91 39.50 22.61
C ASP A 140 28.82 39.49 23.85
N MET A 141 28.57 40.39 24.79
CA MET A 141 29.40 40.63 25.96
C MET A 141 28.54 40.69 27.21
N ASN A 142 28.97 39.96 28.24
CA ASN A 142 28.46 40.12 29.60
C ASN A 142 29.50 40.80 30.49
N VAL A 143 29.07 41.79 31.26
CA VAL A 143 29.92 42.50 32.23
C VAL A 143 29.27 42.47 33.60
N VAL A 144 30.02 42.05 34.62
CA VAL A 144 29.59 42.08 36.01
C VAL A 144 30.45 43.08 36.79
N LEU A 145 29.81 44.04 37.44
CA LEU A 145 30.46 45.02 38.30
C LEU A 145 29.86 45.05 39.71
N LYS A 146 30.69 45.40 40.68
CA LYS A 146 30.29 45.71 42.05
C LYS A 146 30.52 47.19 42.30
N MET A 147 29.54 47.86 42.90
CA MET A 147 29.66 49.28 43.21
C MET A 147 28.95 49.69 44.50
N ASN A 148 29.48 50.72 45.15
CA ASN A 148 28.90 51.38 46.30
C ASN A 148 28.05 52.58 45.87
N ILE A 149 26.77 52.58 46.23
CA ILE A 149 25.80 53.62 45.87
C ILE A 149 25.40 54.51 47.05
N ALA A 150 26.12 54.48 48.17
CA ALA A 150 25.75 55.25 49.37
C ALA A 150 25.68 56.76 49.09
N SER A 151 26.68 57.30 48.37
CA SER A 151 26.74 58.71 47.96
C SER A 151 25.59 59.10 47.04
N ILE A 152 25.22 58.24 46.09
CA ILE A 152 24.11 58.46 45.16
C ILE A 152 22.77 58.49 45.91
N LYS A 153 22.58 57.57 46.85
CA LYS A 153 21.41 57.53 47.73
C LYS A 153 21.34 58.77 48.61
N ASP A 154 22.49 59.24 49.11
CA ASP A 154 22.60 60.48 49.86
C ASP A 154 22.32 61.72 49.01
N ASP A 155 22.61 61.73 47.72
CA ASP A 155 22.27 62.89 46.89
C ASP A 155 20.78 62.87 46.48
N LYS A 156 20.30 61.75 45.92
CA LYS A 156 19.00 61.71 45.23
C LYS A 156 17.81 61.36 46.11
N MET A 157 17.99 60.75 47.29
CA MET A 157 16.89 60.23 48.12
C MET A 157 16.62 61.04 49.41
N GLN A 158 16.54 62.37 49.31
CA GLN A 158 16.43 63.27 50.47
C GLN A 158 14.99 63.62 50.90
N GLY A 159 14.03 63.66 49.96
CA GLY A 159 12.63 64.02 50.24
C GLY A 159 11.73 62.85 50.63
N PHE A 160 10.56 63.11 51.24
CA PHE A 160 9.55 62.07 51.47
C PHE A 160 8.76 61.77 50.17
N PRO A 161 8.51 60.49 49.80
CA PRO A 161 8.79 59.25 50.54
C PRO A 161 10.14 58.59 50.21
N ALA A 162 10.94 59.16 49.33
CA ALA A 162 12.24 58.64 48.89
C ALA A 162 13.23 58.36 50.04
N ASN A 163 13.27 59.22 51.06
CA ASN A 163 14.11 59.08 52.24
C ASN A 163 13.80 57.82 53.09
N LEU A 164 12.61 57.22 52.95
CA LEU A 164 12.27 55.94 53.57
C LEU A 164 12.90 54.79 52.79
N MET A 165 12.80 54.83 51.45
CA MET A 165 13.37 53.83 50.54
C MET A 165 14.90 53.79 50.63
N LYS A 166 15.52 54.96 50.84
CA LYS A 166 16.96 55.11 51.09
C LYS A 166 17.52 54.16 52.15
N LYS A 167 16.77 53.89 53.22
CA LYS A 167 17.21 52.99 54.30
C LYS A 167 17.03 51.51 53.97
N LEU A 168 16.20 51.21 52.96
CA LEU A 168 15.80 49.87 52.58
C LEU A 168 16.62 49.30 51.42
N ILE A 169 17.21 50.15 50.57
CA ILE A 169 18.08 49.72 49.47
C ILE A 169 19.50 49.49 50.04
N PRO A 170 20.23 48.41 49.69
CA PRO A 170 21.60 48.20 50.16
C PRO A 170 22.54 49.29 49.62
N ASN A 171 23.68 49.48 50.29
CA ASN A 171 24.71 50.41 49.80
C ASN A 171 25.61 49.80 48.74
N GLU A 172 25.70 48.47 48.66
CA GLU A 172 26.47 47.76 47.63
C GLU A 172 25.52 47.10 46.64
N LEU A 173 25.77 47.30 45.36
CA LEU A 173 25.06 46.65 44.26
C LEU A 173 26.03 45.85 43.40
N TYR A 174 25.59 44.67 43.00
CA TYR A 174 26.19 43.84 41.97
C TYR A 174 25.31 43.98 40.73
N ILE A 175 25.88 44.43 39.62
CA ILE A 175 25.17 44.72 38.38
C ILE A 175 25.78 43.87 37.29
N SER A 176 24.96 43.03 36.66
CA SER A 176 25.32 42.24 35.49
C SER A 176 24.58 42.81 34.29
N VAL A 177 25.34 43.23 33.27
CA VAL A 177 24.80 43.74 32.01
C VAL A 177 25.20 42.85 30.85
N ASP A 178 24.26 42.65 29.93
CA ASP A 178 24.46 42.01 28.64
C ASP A 178 24.34 43.08 27.55
N CYS A 179 25.26 43.06 26.58
CA CYS A 179 25.19 43.86 25.37
C CYS A 179 25.85 43.18 24.17
N SER A 180 25.59 43.70 22.97
CA SER A 180 26.26 43.31 21.74
C SER A 180 27.09 44.49 21.22
N ILE A 181 28.33 44.22 20.81
CA ILE A 181 29.25 45.21 20.21
C ILE A 181 29.44 44.87 18.74
N ASP A 182 28.83 45.66 17.86
CA ASP A 182 28.97 45.57 16.41
C ASP A 182 30.07 46.52 15.90
N LYS A 183 30.88 46.06 14.95
CA LYS A 183 31.79 46.90 14.18
C LYS A 183 31.00 47.69 13.13
N ALA A 184 31.05 49.02 13.20
CA ALA A 184 30.35 49.92 12.28
C ALA A 184 31.32 50.55 11.27
N THR A 185 30.79 51.17 10.20
CA THR A 185 31.58 51.89 9.19
C THR A 185 32.45 52.99 9.81
N GLU A 186 31.96 53.64 10.86
CA GLU A 186 32.70 54.60 11.68
C GLU A 186 32.53 54.22 13.17
N GLY A 187 33.52 53.53 13.73
CA GLY A 187 33.55 53.15 15.15
C GLY A 187 32.89 51.80 15.45
N TYR A 188 32.08 51.75 16.50
CA TYR A 188 31.34 50.57 16.95
C TYR A 188 29.94 51.00 17.40
N LYS A 189 29.01 50.05 17.39
CA LYS A 189 27.66 50.22 17.88
C LYS A 189 27.44 49.27 19.05
N VAL A 190 26.91 49.80 20.15
CA VAL A 190 26.59 49.02 21.35
C VAL A 190 25.08 48.87 21.44
N THR A 191 24.61 47.63 21.52
CA THR A 191 23.20 47.29 21.69
C THR A 191 23.01 46.60 23.04
N PRO A 192 22.44 47.26 24.07
CA PRO A 192 22.18 46.62 25.36
C PRO A 192 21.06 45.59 25.24
N THR A 193 21.25 44.40 25.83
CA THR A 193 20.33 43.26 25.71
C THR A 193 19.77 42.76 27.04
N GLY A 194 20.41 43.06 28.19
CA GLY A 194 19.87 42.67 29.49
C GLY A 194 20.58 43.31 30.68
N ILE A 195 19.86 43.49 31.80
CA ILE A 195 20.45 43.95 33.06
C ILE A 195 19.81 43.23 34.25
N VAL A 196 20.65 42.84 35.19
CA VAL A 196 20.28 42.24 36.47
C VAL A 196 21.01 42.97 37.59
N VAL A 197 20.31 43.19 38.72
CA VAL A 197 20.88 43.82 39.92
C VAL A 197 20.66 42.92 41.14
N ASN A 198 21.75 42.58 41.83
CA ASN A 198 21.80 41.61 42.93
C ASN A 198 21.03 40.33 42.57
N ASN A 199 20.10 39.89 43.42
CA ASN A 199 19.32 38.66 43.26
C ASN A 199 17.97 38.88 42.54
N LEU A 200 17.80 40.01 41.83
CA LEU A 200 16.59 40.25 41.03
C LEU A 200 16.67 39.51 39.68
N THR A 201 15.51 39.19 39.10
CA THR A 201 15.45 38.77 37.68
C THR A 201 15.47 39.99 36.77
N LYS A 202 15.76 39.84 35.47
CA LYS A 202 15.73 40.95 34.48
C LYS A 202 14.44 41.79 34.58
N ASP A 203 13.28 41.12 34.60
CA ASP A 203 11.97 41.79 34.75
C ASP A 203 11.80 42.51 36.09
N ASN A 204 12.26 41.89 37.18
CA ASN A 204 12.16 42.48 38.51
C ASN A 204 13.12 43.67 38.66
N THR A 205 14.30 43.63 38.03
CA THR A 205 15.22 44.77 37.94
C THR A 205 14.54 45.92 37.20
N LYS A 206 13.98 45.67 36.01
CA LYS A 206 13.26 46.71 35.27
C LYS A 206 12.11 47.31 36.09
N ASN A 207 11.27 46.46 36.67
CA ASN A 207 10.14 46.90 37.49
C ASN A 207 10.57 47.70 38.73
N PHE A 208 11.68 47.31 39.36
CA PHE A 208 12.26 48.03 40.50
C PHE A 208 12.68 49.45 40.11
N PHE A 209 13.44 49.61 39.02
CA PHE A 209 13.84 50.93 38.53
C PHE A 209 12.64 51.78 38.08
N ASP A 210 11.66 51.19 37.40
CA ASP A 210 10.42 51.87 37.01
C ASP A 210 9.65 52.39 38.24
N ASN A 211 9.62 51.62 39.34
CA ASN A 211 8.96 52.04 40.59
C ASN A 211 9.74 53.11 41.35
N ILE A 212 11.06 53.07 41.35
CA ILE A 212 11.90 54.13 41.91
C ILE A 212 11.71 55.43 41.12
N ASN A 213 11.69 55.35 39.78
CA ASN A 213 11.53 56.53 38.92
C ASN A 213 10.20 57.27 39.11
N LYS A 214 9.14 56.56 39.52
CA LYS A 214 7.85 57.19 39.89
C LYS A 214 7.92 58.02 41.16
N LEU A 215 8.91 57.76 42.03
CA LEU A 215 9.13 58.48 43.29
C LEU A 215 10.19 59.58 43.16
N ILE A 216 11.23 59.32 42.38
CA ILE A 216 12.38 60.20 42.15
C ILE A 216 12.79 59.98 40.70
N THR A 217 12.71 61.01 39.86
CA THR A 217 13.27 60.93 38.51
C THR A 217 14.77 60.63 38.62
N PHE A 218 15.19 59.45 38.17
CA PHE A 218 16.54 58.94 38.40
C PHE A 218 17.16 58.42 37.09
N THR A 219 16.84 57.20 36.65
CA THR A 219 17.22 56.62 35.34
C THR A 219 16.54 55.27 35.16
N THR A 220 16.30 54.81 33.93
CA THR A 220 15.72 53.47 33.70
C THR A 220 16.78 52.37 33.79
N ALA A 221 16.35 51.11 33.96
CA ALA A 221 17.26 49.97 33.92
C ALA A 221 17.94 49.85 32.53
N GLU A 222 17.23 50.20 31.46
CA GLU A 222 17.74 50.19 30.08
C GLU A 222 18.80 51.28 29.87
N ASP A 223 18.56 52.50 30.34
CA ASP A 223 19.56 53.57 30.28
C ASP A 223 20.82 53.23 31.09
N LEU A 224 20.65 52.62 32.26
CA LEU A 224 21.77 52.16 33.07
C LEU A 224 22.57 51.06 32.35
N ASN A 225 21.89 50.11 31.72
CA ASN A 225 22.53 49.09 30.89
C ASN A 225 23.30 49.74 29.73
N GLN A 226 22.66 50.64 28.99
CA GLN A 226 23.29 51.35 27.88
C GLN A 226 24.54 52.10 28.32
N ASN A 227 24.49 52.83 29.45
CA ASN A 227 25.62 53.59 29.95
C ASN A 227 26.78 52.69 30.40
N ILE A 228 26.50 51.60 31.11
CA ILE A 228 27.53 50.63 31.50
C ILE A 228 28.11 50.00 30.23
N SER A 229 27.27 49.47 29.35
CA SER A 229 27.71 48.82 28.10
C SER A 229 28.54 49.74 27.22
N ASN A 230 28.14 51.00 27.07
CA ASN A 230 28.93 52.01 26.36
C ASN A 230 30.27 52.28 27.04
N ALA A 231 30.31 52.45 28.36
CA ALA A 231 31.55 52.71 29.07
C ALA A 231 32.57 51.56 28.89
N PHE A 232 32.10 50.31 28.86
CA PHE A 232 32.97 49.16 28.64
C PHE A 232 33.39 48.99 27.17
N ALA A 233 32.48 49.22 26.22
CA ALA A 233 32.85 49.27 24.80
C ALA A 233 33.84 50.40 24.51
N ASP A 234 33.67 51.57 25.11
CA ASP A 234 34.60 52.70 25.06
C ASP A 234 35.94 52.35 25.71
N ALA A 235 35.93 51.62 26.83
CA ALA A 235 37.14 51.15 27.49
C ALA A 235 37.94 50.15 26.63
N LEU A 236 37.27 49.38 25.77
CA LEU A 236 37.92 48.46 24.83
C LEU A 236 38.34 49.14 23.52
N LEU A 237 37.43 49.91 22.90
CA LEU A 237 37.52 50.36 21.51
C LEU A 237 37.53 51.88 21.33
N GLY A 238 37.18 52.63 22.37
CA GLY A 238 37.03 54.08 22.33
C GLY A 238 38.33 54.85 22.15
N THR A 239 38.23 56.17 22.11
CA THR A 239 39.36 57.09 21.83
C THR A 239 40.52 57.01 22.84
N ASN A 240 40.28 56.46 24.02
CA ASN A 240 41.30 56.17 25.03
C ASN A 240 41.26 54.70 25.48
N GLY A 241 40.56 53.82 24.76
CA GLY A 241 40.39 52.42 25.13
C GLY A 241 41.58 51.54 24.80
N PHE A 242 41.54 50.29 25.24
CA PHE A 242 42.58 49.28 25.09
C PHE A 242 43.12 49.17 23.67
N TYR A 243 42.25 48.99 22.67
CA TYR A 243 42.65 48.89 21.28
C TYR A 243 43.36 50.16 20.77
N ARG A 244 42.96 51.34 21.26
CA ARG A 244 43.62 52.59 20.86
C ARG A 244 45.04 52.68 21.41
N GLU A 245 45.32 52.12 22.57
CA GLU A 245 46.69 51.99 23.09
C GLU A 245 47.52 51.03 22.23
N MET A 246 46.92 49.92 21.82
CA MET A 246 47.54 49.00 20.87
C MET A 246 47.79 49.65 19.51
N SER A 247 46.86 50.48 19.03
CA SER A 247 47.00 51.25 17.79
C SER A 247 48.15 52.26 17.87
N LYS A 248 48.38 52.90 19.02
CA LYS A 248 49.59 53.73 19.25
C LYS A 248 50.89 52.92 19.18
N LYS A 249 50.83 51.62 19.51
CA LYS A 249 51.95 50.67 19.35
C LYS A 249 52.06 50.10 17.92
N GLY A 250 51.18 50.47 17.00
CA GLY A 250 51.23 50.05 15.60
C GLY A 250 50.15 49.04 15.18
N ALA A 251 49.17 48.75 16.04
CA ALA A 251 48.04 47.90 15.64
C ALA A 251 47.24 48.57 14.50
N GLN A 252 46.98 47.79 13.45
CA GLN A 252 46.28 48.19 12.24
C GLN A 252 44.84 47.68 12.18
N GLY A 253 44.46 46.73 13.05
CA GLY A 253 43.07 46.26 13.15
C GLY A 253 42.77 45.50 14.44
N TYR A 254 41.48 45.22 14.67
CA TYR A 254 41.00 44.30 15.69
C TYR A 254 39.84 43.45 15.18
N GLY A 255 39.55 42.36 15.90
CA GLY A 255 38.41 41.47 15.67
C GLY A 255 38.11 40.57 16.86
N TRP A 256 37.20 39.63 16.66
CA TRP A 256 36.74 38.64 17.64
C TRP A 256 37.02 37.23 17.09
N GLN A 257 37.53 36.33 17.92
CA GLN A 257 37.92 34.98 17.51
C GLN A 257 37.49 33.93 18.53
N GLU A 258 37.07 32.76 18.04
CA GLU A 258 36.71 31.63 18.88
C GLU A 258 37.95 30.93 19.50
N PRO A 259 37.87 30.46 20.77
CA PRO A 259 36.77 30.70 21.71
C PRO A 259 36.97 32.00 22.50
N ASN A 260 36.06 32.96 22.34
CA ASN A 260 35.92 34.13 23.22
C ASN A 260 37.19 35.01 23.37
N GLU A 261 37.93 35.21 22.29
CA GLU A 261 39.13 36.03 22.25
C GLU A 261 38.91 37.37 21.51
N PHE A 262 39.47 38.44 22.05
CA PHE A 262 39.66 39.71 21.37
C PHE A 262 41.02 39.75 20.70
N VAL A 263 41.06 39.97 19.39
CA VAL A 263 42.27 39.89 18.58
C VAL A 263 42.70 41.27 18.12
N VAL A 264 44.00 41.54 18.21
CA VAL A 264 44.65 42.76 17.74
C VAL A 264 45.67 42.41 16.67
N TYR A 265 45.55 43.05 15.51
CA TYR A 265 46.40 42.85 14.33
C TYR A 265 47.37 44.01 14.16
N PHE A 266 48.66 43.74 14.00
CA PHE A 266 49.72 44.72 13.67
C PHE A 266 50.10 44.73 12.20
N VAL A 267 49.56 43.78 11.43
CA VAL A 267 49.65 43.69 9.97
C VAL A 267 48.44 44.30 9.28
N ASP A 268 48.59 44.66 8.00
CA ASP A 268 47.49 45.14 7.19
C ASP A 268 46.43 44.04 7.05
N VAL A 269 45.28 44.26 7.69
CA VAL A 269 44.16 43.32 7.73
C VAL A 269 43.50 43.10 6.37
N ASN A 270 43.80 43.94 5.38
CA ASN A 270 43.31 43.80 4.01
C ASN A 270 44.35 43.18 3.06
N GLN A 271 45.55 42.86 3.55
CA GLN A 271 46.54 42.13 2.76
C GLN A 271 45.98 40.73 2.44
N THR A 272 46.00 40.38 1.15
CA THR A 272 45.55 39.09 0.64
C THR A 272 46.75 38.19 0.34
N PHE A 273 46.60 36.91 0.68
CA PHE A 273 47.51 35.82 0.39
C PHE A 273 46.79 34.82 -0.51
N THR A 274 47.51 34.18 -1.43
CA THR A 274 46.94 33.28 -2.43
C THR A 274 47.13 31.83 -2.01
N ILE A 275 46.11 31.00 -2.29
CA ILE A 275 46.22 29.54 -2.23
C ILE A 275 46.15 29.04 -3.67
N ASN A 276 47.28 28.57 -4.17
CA ASN A 276 47.38 27.98 -5.50
C ASN A 276 47.17 26.47 -5.38
N TYR A 277 46.14 25.95 -6.04
CA TYR A 277 45.88 24.52 -6.12
C TYR A 277 46.38 23.97 -7.46
N THR A 278 47.17 22.92 -7.40
CA THR A 278 47.61 22.16 -8.56
C THR A 278 46.98 20.78 -8.50
N ASP A 279 46.02 20.54 -9.38
CA ASP A 279 45.41 19.23 -9.58
C ASP A 279 45.80 18.69 -10.96
N PRO A 280 46.52 17.55 -11.04
CA PRO A 280 46.86 16.93 -12.32
C PRO A 280 45.63 16.48 -13.12
N ARG A 281 44.46 16.29 -12.49
CA ARG A 281 43.22 15.82 -13.12
C ARG A 281 42.27 16.94 -13.54
N GLY A 282 42.47 18.16 -13.04
CA GLY A 282 41.66 19.33 -13.39
C GLY A 282 40.21 19.28 -12.87
N VAL A 283 39.97 18.57 -11.77
CA VAL A 283 38.69 18.47 -11.08
C VAL A 283 38.29 19.83 -10.51
N GLU A 284 36.99 20.12 -10.51
CA GLU A 284 36.48 21.38 -9.97
C GLU A 284 36.79 21.48 -8.46
N ASN A 285 37.39 22.61 -8.06
CA ASN A 285 37.81 22.86 -6.69
C ASN A 285 37.07 24.07 -6.10
N SER A 286 36.28 23.82 -5.05
CA SER A 286 35.47 24.80 -4.34
C SER A 286 36.19 25.50 -3.19
N ASN A 287 37.44 25.12 -2.88
CA ASN A 287 38.22 25.74 -1.81
C ASN A 287 38.58 27.20 -2.10
N LEU A 288 38.79 27.99 -1.04
CA LEU A 288 39.20 29.40 -1.13
C LEU A 288 40.51 29.54 -1.90
N LYS A 289 40.58 30.49 -2.84
CA LYS A 289 41.78 30.79 -3.64
C LYS A 289 42.61 31.93 -3.06
N GLN A 290 42.02 32.74 -2.20
CA GLN A 290 42.69 33.83 -1.50
C GLN A 290 42.13 33.94 -0.09
N PHE A 291 42.96 34.37 0.84
CA PHE A 291 42.58 34.65 2.21
C PHE A 291 43.28 35.90 2.72
N THR A 292 42.80 36.40 3.84
CA THR A 292 43.47 37.44 4.63
C THR A 292 43.71 36.89 6.04
N VAL A 293 44.54 37.58 6.81
CA VAL A 293 44.79 37.26 8.24
C VAL A 293 43.50 37.11 9.07
N ARG A 294 42.35 37.67 8.64
CA ARG A 294 41.06 37.51 9.33
C ARG A 294 40.46 36.11 9.27
N HIS A 295 40.91 35.25 8.34
CA HIS A 295 40.34 33.92 8.16
C HIS A 295 40.79 32.92 9.23
N ASN A 296 41.83 33.25 10.02
CA ASN A 296 42.41 32.39 11.04
C ASN A 296 42.68 30.94 10.56
N ILE A 297 41.80 29.96 10.79
CA ILE A 297 41.97 28.59 10.27
C ILE A 297 41.02 28.34 9.09
N ILE A 298 41.58 27.95 7.95
CA ILE A 298 40.82 27.58 6.74
C ILE A 298 40.80 26.06 6.64
N HIS A 299 39.61 25.46 6.51
CA HIS A 299 39.44 24.02 6.31
C HIS A 299 39.35 23.67 4.83
N LEU A 300 40.22 22.78 4.36
CA LEU A 300 40.26 22.34 2.98
C LEU A 300 39.29 21.18 2.75
N GLN A 301 38.41 21.35 1.76
CA GLN A 301 37.49 20.33 1.28
C GLN A 301 38.19 19.34 0.34
N PRO A 302 37.85 18.05 0.42
CA PRO A 302 38.32 17.05 -0.53
C PRO A 302 37.72 17.27 -1.92
N LEU A 303 38.43 16.81 -2.95
CA LEU A 303 37.90 16.76 -4.31
C LEU A 303 37.20 15.41 -4.57
N SER A 304 36.32 15.37 -5.57
CA SER A 304 35.60 14.15 -5.98
C SER A 304 35.75 13.92 -7.47
N ASP A 305 36.18 12.72 -7.86
CA ASP A 305 36.26 12.30 -9.25
C ASP A 305 35.90 10.81 -9.38
N ASN A 306 35.13 10.47 -10.41
CA ASN A 306 34.72 9.08 -10.62
C ASN A 306 35.94 8.23 -10.97
N GLY A 307 36.15 7.12 -10.27
CA GLY A 307 37.25 6.20 -10.53
C GLY A 307 38.56 6.49 -9.78
N TYR A 308 38.63 7.54 -8.95
CA TYR A 308 39.82 7.87 -8.17
C TYR A 308 39.48 8.30 -6.75
N ASP A 309 40.30 7.88 -5.80
CA ASP A 309 40.26 8.31 -4.40
C ASP A 309 41.15 9.54 -4.21
N PHE A 310 40.58 10.57 -3.58
CA PHE A 310 41.31 11.78 -3.22
C PHE A 310 42.13 11.54 -1.95
N LEU A 311 43.47 11.55 -2.07
CA LEU A 311 44.37 11.26 -0.95
C LEU A 311 44.66 12.46 -0.03
N GLY A 312 44.32 13.68 -0.47
CA GLY A 312 44.54 14.91 0.30
C GLY A 312 45.21 16.02 -0.51
N TRP A 313 45.35 17.18 0.15
CA TRP A 313 46.19 18.29 -0.30
C TRP A 313 47.57 18.21 0.36
N PHE A 314 48.62 18.62 -0.32
CA PHE A 314 50.00 18.52 0.15
C PHE A 314 50.80 19.78 -0.21
N MET A 315 51.70 20.23 0.66
CA MET A 315 52.60 21.38 0.36
C MET A 315 53.77 21.01 -0.55
N ASN A 316 54.19 19.74 -0.51
CA ASN A 316 55.35 19.26 -1.24
C ASN A 316 54.89 18.39 -2.42
N LYS A 317 55.40 18.70 -3.61
CA LYS A 317 55.21 17.87 -4.79
C LYS A 317 56.08 16.60 -4.75
N ASP A 318 57.28 16.70 -4.17
CA ASP A 318 58.27 15.63 -4.06
C ASP A 318 58.71 15.44 -2.60
N GLY A 319 58.85 14.19 -2.12
CA GLY A 319 59.32 13.86 -0.77
C GLY A 319 58.23 13.33 0.17
N GLU A 320 58.39 13.55 1.48
CA GLU A 320 57.43 13.12 2.50
C GLU A 320 56.12 13.91 2.39
N LYS A 321 55.01 13.18 2.22
CA LYS A 321 53.68 13.73 1.94
C LYS A 321 52.82 13.65 3.19
N ILE A 322 52.62 14.79 3.84
CA ILE A 322 51.72 14.93 4.99
C ILE A 322 50.49 15.70 4.51
N PRO A 323 49.28 15.12 4.61
CA PRO A 323 48.07 15.77 4.12
C PRO A 323 47.78 17.03 4.94
N VAL A 324 47.49 18.10 4.22
CA VAL A 324 47.07 19.40 4.71
C VAL A 324 45.55 19.43 4.69
N ALA A 325 44.94 19.34 5.86
CA ALA A 325 43.49 19.51 6.00
C ALA A 325 43.10 20.95 6.35
N THR A 326 44.05 21.73 6.88
CA THR A 326 43.83 23.12 7.29
C THR A 326 44.99 24.03 6.93
N ILE A 327 44.69 25.31 6.68
CA ILE A 327 45.66 26.39 6.52
C ILE A 327 45.51 27.36 7.67
N ASP A 328 46.62 27.70 8.32
CA ASP A 328 46.68 28.74 9.34
C ASP A 328 47.03 30.09 8.68
N ALA A 329 46.04 30.97 8.60
CA ALA A 329 46.14 32.30 8.03
C ALA A 329 47.08 33.23 8.82
N SER A 330 47.41 32.91 10.08
CA SER A 330 48.40 33.65 10.87
C SER A 330 49.82 33.53 10.33
N THR A 331 50.08 32.55 9.45
CA THR A 331 51.38 32.39 8.78
C THR A 331 51.69 33.49 7.77
N MET A 332 50.66 34.20 7.28
CA MET A 332 50.80 35.38 6.41
C MET A 332 51.69 35.13 5.19
N CYS A 333 51.52 33.98 4.53
CA CYS A 333 52.25 33.62 3.33
C CYS A 333 51.34 32.96 2.28
N ASP A 334 51.78 32.93 1.03
CA ASP A 334 51.09 32.21 -0.03
C ASP A 334 51.29 30.69 0.14
N TYR A 335 50.24 29.92 -0.15
CA TYR A 335 50.24 28.47 -0.11
C TYR A 335 50.22 27.90 -1.52
N ASN A 336 51.06 26.89 -1.78
CA ASN A 336 51.01 26.10 -3.01
C ASN A 336 50.70 24.66 -2.63
N LEU A 337 49.49 24.22 -2.96
CA LEU A 337 48.98 22.90 -2.63
C LEU A 337 48.86 22.03 -3.89
N TYR A 338 49.28 20.78 -3.75
CA TYR A 338 49.18 19.74 -4.75
C TYR A 338 48.23 18.67 -4.22
N CYS A 339 47.32 18.15 -5.03
CA CYS A 339 46.55 16.97 -4.63
C CYS A 339 47.10 15.69 -5.26
N GLU A 340 46.80 14.58 -4.61
CA GLU A 340 47.07 13.26 -5.14
C GLU A 340 45.81 12.42 -5.19
N TRP A 341 45.82 11.54 -6.20
CA TRP A 341 44.73 10.66 -6.54
C TRP A 341 45.26 9.24 -6.59
N GLU A 342 44.54 8.32 -5.98
CA GLU A 342 44.76 6.88 -6.13
C GLU A 342 43.68 6.33 -7.07
N ILE A 343 44.08 5.56 -8.07
CA ILE A 343 43.11 4.95 -8.99
C ILE A 343 42.34 3.83 -8.26
N ILE A 344 41.02 3.84 -8.38
CA ILE A 344 40.18 2.81 -7.76
C ILE A 344 40.15 1.58 -8.66
N HIS A 345 40.38 0.41 -8.06
CA HIS A 345 40.23 -0.89 -8.69
C HIS A 345 38.81 -1.42 -8.48
N TYR A 346 38.19 -1.82 -9.58
CA TYR A 346 36.85 -2.41 -9.62
C TYR A 346 36.93 -3.84 -10.13
N THR A 347 35.90 -4.62 -9.81
CA THR A 347 35.80 -6.00 -10.29
C THR A 347 34.53 -6.19 -11.11
N ILE A 348 34.68 -6.81 -12.28
CA ILE A 348 33.56 -7.39 -13.04
C ILE A 348 33.47 -8.86 -12.68
N THR A 349 32.31 -9.30 -12.21
CA THR A 349 32.03 -10.71 -11.93
C THR A 349 31.13 -11.27 -13.02
N CYS A 350 31.54 -12.39 -13.60
CA CYS A 350 30.79 -13.10 -14.62
C CYS A 350 30.40 -14.49 -14.10
N ASP A 351 29.13 -14.70 -13.76
CA ASP A 351 28.57 -16.00 -13.41
C ASP A 351 28.19 -16.76 -14.68
N LEU A 352 28.67 -18.00 -14.84
CA LEU A 352 28.41 -18.81 -16.03
C LEU A 352 27.16 -19.67 -15.91
N ARG A 353 26.37 -19.55 -14.83
CA ARG A 353 25.08 -20.26 -14.59
C ARG A 353 25.15 -21.76 -14.89
N GLY A 354 26.23 -22.39 -14.42
CA GLY A 354 26.49 -23.83 -14.58
C GLY A 354 27.13 -24.25 -15.90
N GLY A 355 27.38 -23.32 -16.83
CA GLY A 355 28.39 -23.53 -17.87
C GLY A 355 29.80 -23.27 -17.38
N THR A 356 30.78 -23.50 -18.26
CA THR A 356 32.19 -23.40 -17.90
C THR A 356 33.01 -22.67 -18.95
N ILE A 357 34.00 -21.94 -18.46
CA ILE A 357 35.11 -21.36 -19.22
C ILE A 357 36.40 -21.81 -18.53
N ASP A 358 37.31 -22.44 -19.27
CA ASP A 358 38.55 -23.00 -18.73
C ASP A 358 38.35 -23.92 -17.50
N GLY A 359 37.18 -24.57 -17.42
CA GLY A 359 36.78 -25.45 -16.31
C GLY A 359 36.19 -24.74 -15.08
N ASN A 360 36.12 -23.41 -15.06
CA ASN A 360 35.50 -22.64 -13.97
C ASN A 360 34.05 -22.28 -14.30
N THR A 361 33.19 -22.19 -13.28
CA THR A 361 31.76 -21.81 -13.40
C THR A 361 31.51 -20.31 -13.22
N SER A 362 32.56 -19.53 -12.98
CA SER A 362 32.55 -18.08 -12.96
C SER A 362 33.97 -17.57 -13.20
N TYR A 363 34.11 -16.30 -13.56
CA TYR A 363 35.40 -15.61 -13.59
C TYR A 363 35.23 -14.14 -13.22
N SER A 364 36.32 -13.50 -12.82
CA SER A 364 36.36 -12.08 -12.48
C SER A 364 37.42 -11.35 -13.29
N ILE A 365 37.15 -10.08 -13.61
CA ILE A 365 38.09 -9.18 -14.28
C ILE A 365 38.33 -7.99 -13.36
N ASP A 366 39.57 -7.81 -12.93
CA ASP A 366 40.00 -6.58 -12.26
C ASP A 366 40.24 -5.51 -13.31
N TYR A 367 39.62 -4.35 -13.13
CA TYR A 367 39.71 -3.23 -14.06
C TYR A 367 39.69 -1.89 -13.32
N THR A 368 40.00 -0.83 -14.04
CA THR A 368 39.96 0.55 -13.58
C THR A 368 39.27 1.41 -14.64
N ILE A 369 38.93 2.64 -14.28
CA ILE A 369 38.38 3.62 -15.23
C ILE A 369 39.31 3.90 -16.43
N GLU A 370 40.62 3.64 -16.31
CA GLU A 370 41.60 3.81 -17.37
C GLU A 370 41.76 2.57 -18.27
N THR A 371 41.17 1.43 -17.91
CA THR A 371 41.30 0.19 -18.68
C THR A 371 40.75 0.38 -20.09
N GLU A 372 41.53 0.01 -21.12
CA GLU A 372 41.13 0.13 -22.52
C GLU A 372 39.89 -0.73 -22.82
N THR A 373 39.06 -0.31 -23.77
CA THR A 373 37.82 -1.01 -24.12
C THR A 373 38.07 -2.50 -24.45
N PHE A 374 37.32 -3.41 -23.81
CA PHE A 374 37.43 -4.85 -24.05
C PHE A 374 36.06 -5.56 -24.02
N PRO A 375 35.86 -6.64 -24.79
CA PRO A 375 34.63 -7.44 -24.73
C PRO A 375 34.69 -8.50 -23.62
N LEU A 376 33.52 -8.85 -23.07
CA LEU A 376 33.37 -10.05 -22.23
C LEU A 376 33.53 -11.32 -23.07
N ARG A 377 33.92 -12.41 -22.42
CA ARG A 377 34.10 -13.72 -23.07
C ARG A 377 32.78 -14.25 -23.60
N THR A 378 32.82 -15.01 -24.69
CA THR A 378 31.62 -15.58 -25.34
C THR A 378 31.77 -17.08 -25.63
N ASP A 379 32.82 -17.70 -25.09
CA ASP A 379 33.23 -19.08 -25.31
C ASP A 379 32.80 -20.02 -24.17
N ALA A 380 31.77 -19.64 -23.40
CA ALA A 380 31.22 -20.50 -22.36
C ALA A 380 30.49 -21.71 -22.96
N GLU A 381 30.64 -22.88 -22.33
CA GLU A 381 29.93 -24.10 -22.72
C GLU A 381 29.19 -24.69 -21.51
N LYS A 382 27.90 -25.01 -21.67
CA LYS A 382 27.11 -25.69 -20.63
C LYS A 382 26.77 -27.11 -21.03
N LYS A 383 27.24 -28.09 -20.26
CA LYS A 383 27.01 -29.52 -20.51
C LYS A 383 25.85 -30.03 -19.67
N ILE A 384 24.85 -30.62 -20.30
CA ILE A 384 23.70 -31.27 -19.64
C ILE A 384 23.57 -32.69 -20.20
N GLY A 385 23.98 -33.68 -19.40
CA GLY A 385 24.06 -35.07 -19.85
C GLY A 385 25.03 -35.21 -21.04
N ILE A 386 24.52 -35.71 -22.17
CA ILE A 386 25.30 -35.85 -23.42
C ILE A 386 25.24 -34.60 -24.31
N ASN A 387 24.38 -33.62 -23.97
CA ASN A 387 24.16 -32.43 -24.78
C ASN A 387 25.05 -31.28 -24.29
N THR A 388 25.47 -30.43 -25.23
CA THR A 388 26.15 -29.16 -24.93
C THR A 388 25.26 -28.03 -25.43
N LEU A 389 24.83 -27.15 -24.53
CA LEU A 389 24.08 -25.97 -24.86
C LEU A 389 25.05 -24.84 -25.26
N PRO A 390 24.86 -24.21 -26.43
CA PRO A 390 25.75 -23.14 -26.87
C PRO A 390 25.46 -21.84 -26.11
N PHE A 391 26.50 -21.06 -25.86
CA PHE A 391 26.38 -19.72 -25.27
C PHE A 391 25.49 -18.82 -26.12
N TRP A 392 24.49 -18.23 -25.48
CA TRP A 392 23.55 -17.31 -26.11
C TRP A 392 24.03 -15.85 -25.94
N GLY A 393 24.38 -15.47 -24.72
CA GLY A 393 24.82 -14.12 -24.39
C GLY A 393 24.86 -13.85 -22.89
N TRP A 394 25.13 -12.60 -22.55
CA TRP A 394 25.14 -12.09 -21.18
C TRP A 394 23.86 -11.32 -20.88
N LEU A 395 23.38 -11.46 -19.64
CA LEU A 395 22.43 -10.56 -18.99
C LEU A 395 23.12 -9.95 -17.75
N GLY A 396 22.59 -8.86 -17.21
CA GLY A 396 23.18 -8.18 -16.04
C GLY A 396 23.48 -6.72 -16.32
N GLU A 397 23.77 -5.97 -15.26
CA GLU A 397 23.81 -4.51 -15.30
C GLU A 397 22.54 -3.91 -15.94
N ASN A 398 22.67 -2.82 -16.69
CA ASN A 398 21.55 -2.13 -17.36
C ASN A 398 21.15 -2.78 -18.70
N LEU A 399 21.48 -4.07 -18.94
CA LEU A 399 21.06 -4.77 -20.14
C LEU A 399 19.60 -5.23 -20.02
N THR A 400 18.76 -4.84 -20.99
CA THR A 400 17.34 -5.21 -21.03
C THR A 400 17.06 -6.50 -21.80
N GLU A 401 18.05 -7.02 -22.53
CA GLU A 401 17.98 -8.25 -23.33
C GLU A 401 19.31 -9.00 -23.29
N ILE A 402 19.28 -10.32 -23.55
CA ILE A 402 20.51 -11.11 -23.68
C ILE A 402 21.35 -10.53 -24.81
N THR A 403 22.53 -10.05 -24.43
CA THR A 403 23.46 -9.44 -25.36
C THR A 403 24.62 -10.39 -25.60
N LYS A 404 24.73 -10.89 -26.84
CA LYS A 404 25.78 -11.86 -27.20
C LYS A 404 27.20 -11.31 -26.98
N VAL A 405 27.42 -10.03 -27.28
CA VAL A 405 28.71 -9.36 -27.16
C VAL A 405 28.54 -8.12 -26.30
N VAL A 406 28.98 -8.20 -25.05
CA VAL A 406 29.03 -7.06 -24.13
C VAL A 406 30.42 -6.45 -24.18
N THR A 407 30.50 -5.16 -24.44
CA THR A 407 31.74 -4.39 -24.48
C THR A 407 31.82 -3.48 -23.26
N ILE A 408 32.91 -3.61 -22.50
CA ILE A 408 33.23 -2.72 -21.39
C ILE A 408 34.05 -1.56 -21.96
N GLU A 409 33.43 -0.39 -22.06
CA GLU A 409 34.07 0.81 -22.62
C GLU A 409 35.07 1.44 -21.64
N LYS A 410 36.15 2.01 -22.17
CA LYS A 410 37.08 2.85 -21.39
C LYS A 410 36.31 3.99 -20.71
N GLY A 411 36.57 4.23 -19.43
CA GLY A 411 35.80 5.17 -18.61
C GLY A 411 34.69 4.53 -17.78
N THR A 412 34.43 3.22 -17.93
CA THR A 412 33.52 2.48 -17.04
C THR A 412 34.07 2.44 -15.62
N PHE A 413 33.20 2.55 -14.60
CA PHE A 413 33.57 2.47 -13.19
C PHE A 413 32.53 1.73 -12.36
N GLY A 414 32.93 1.31 -11.15
CA GLY A 414 32.09 0.56 -10.21
C GLY A 414 32.16 -0.95 -10.42
N ASN A 415 31.81 -1.73 -9.40
CA ASN A 415 31.72 -3.18 -9.56
C ASN A 415 30.57 -3.54 -10.52
N LYS A 416 30.77 -4.56 -11.35
CA LYS A 416 29.82 -5.00 -12.38
C LYS A 416 29.53 -6.50 -12.25
N ASN A 417 28.30 -6.92 -12.54
CA ASN A 417 27.91 -8.31 -12.52
C ASN A 417 27.15 -8.72 -13.79
N TYR A 418 27.56 -9.82 -14.40
CA TYR A 418 26.93 -10.41 -15.58
C TYR A 418 26.69 -11.91 -15.39
N GLU A 419 25.62 -12.40 -16.00
CA GLU A 419 25.18 -13.79 -15.96
C GLU A 419 25.10 -14.36 -17.39
N ALA A 420 25.71 -15.52 -17.62
CA ALA A 420 25.66 -16.19 -18.91
C ALA A 420 24.34 -16.96 -19.09
N HIS A 421 23.79 -16.88 -20.29
CA HIS A 421 22.62 -17.66 -20.70
C HIS A 421 22.94 -18.53 -21.92
N TYR A 422 22.25 -19.67 -22.04
CA TYR A 422 22.52 -20.68 -23.07
C TYR A 422 21.26 -21.00 -23.88
N VAL A 423 21.45 -21.35 -25.14
CA VAL A 423 20.33 -21.72 -26.02
C VAL A 423 19.76 -23.07 -25.58
N GLY A 424 18.45 -23.15 -25.42
CA GLY A 424 17.74 -24.36 -24.97
C GLY A 424 17.64 -24.50 -23.45
N GLU A 425 17.96 -23.44 -22.69
CA GLU A 425 17.54 -23.36 -21.29
C GLU A 425 16.02 -23.22 -21.19
N THR A 426 15.45 -23.77 -20.13
CA THR A 426 14.01 -23.67 -19.83
C THR A 426 13.80 -23.02 -18.46
N ILE A 427 12.71 -22.30 -18.31
CA ILE A 427 12.27 -21.67 -17.06
C ILE A 427 10.89 -22.17 -16.67
N ASN A 428 10.57 -22.08 -15.39
CA ASN A 428 9.24 -22.36 -14.88
C ASN A 428 8.40 -21.08 -14.89
N LEU A 429 7.28 -21.12 -15.59
CA LEU A 429 6.21 -20.12 -15.57
C LEU A 429 5.08 -20.66 -14.69
N GLU A 430 4.85 -20.00 -13.56
CA GLU A 430 3.70 -20.27 -12.69
C GLU A 430 2.65 -19.17 -12.89
N GLN A 431 1.39 -19.58 -13.05
CA GLN A 431 0.25 -18.69 -13.23
C GLN A 431 -0.71 -18.88 -12.06
N VAL A 432 -0.92 -17.80 -11.33
CA VAL A 432 -1.80 -17.74 -10.15
C VAL A 432 -2.99 -16.84 -10.47
N VAL A 433 -4.20 -17.36 -10.35
CA VAL A 433 -5.44 -16.61 -10.59
C VAL A 433 -6.28 -16.65 -9.33
N ASP A 434 -6.70 -15.49 -8.84
CA ASP A 434 -7.47 -15.37 -7.60
C ASP A 434 -6.84 -16.17 -6.43
N SER A 435 -5.51 -16.06 -6.28
CA SER A 435 -4.71 -16.77 -5.27
C SER A 435 -4.63 -18.30 -5.41
N VAL A 436 -5.05 -18.87 -6.54
CA VAL A 436 -4.92 -20.30 -6.85
C VAL A 436 -3.93 -20.50 -7.99
N THR A 437 -2.94 -21.38 -7.80
CA THR A 437 -2.04 -21.79 -8.88
C THR A 437 -2.84 -22.61 -9.90
N VAL A 438 -3.10 -22.03 -11.07
CA VAL A 438 -3.88 -22.66 -12.13
C VAL A 438 -2.98 -23.35 -13.15
N ASN A 439 -1.76 -22.87 -13.38
CA ASN A 439 -0.84 -23.50 -14.31
C ASN A 439 0.62 -23.39 -13.84
N THR A 440 1.39 -24.45 -14.12
CA THR A 440 2.84 -24.48 -13.97
C THR A 440 3.39 -25.09 -15.25
N ALA A 441 4.00 -24.26 -16.09
CA ALA A 441 4.53 -24.67 -17.38
C ALA A 441 6.06 -24.51 -17.40
N THR A 442 6.72 -25.42 -18.10
CA THR A 442 8.12 -25.25 -18.48
C THR A 442 8.16 -24.61 -19.87
N VAL A 443 8.77 -23.43 -19.98
CA VAL A 443 8.88 -22.68 -21.24
C VAL A 443 10.35 -22.42 -21.56
N ASP A 444 10.68 -22.27 -22.84
CA ASP A 444 12.04 -21.93 -23.25
C ASP A 444 12.41 -20.54 -22.72
N ALA A 445 13.63 -20.42 -22.21
CA ALA A 445 14.18 -19.16 -21.75
C ALA A 445 14.24 -18.15 -22.93
N GLY A 446 13.89 -16.91 -22.65
CA GLY A 446 13.83 -15.79 -23.59
C GLY A 446 12.66 -15.80 -24.56
N THR A 447 11.69 -16.70 -24.37
CA THR A 447 10.37 -16.56 -24.99
C THR A 447 9.69 -15.27 -24.51
N VAL A 448 8.89 -14.71 -25.41
CA VAL A 448 7.96 -13.61 -25.14
C VAL A 448 6.56 -14.19 -25.28
N LYS A 449 5.68 -13.90 -24.32
CA LYS A 449 4.29 -14.37 -24.31
C LYS A 449 3.36 -13.17 -24.24
N ASN A 450 2.48 -13.05 -25.22
CA ASN A 450 1.40 -12.05 -25.18
C ASN A 450 0.24 -12.52 -24.27
N LEU A 451 -0.73 -11.64 -24.02
CA LEU A 451 -1.87 -11.92 -23.15
C LEU A 451 -2.67 -13.16 -23.61
N ASP A 452 -2.97 -13.27 -24.91
CA ASP A 452 -3.75 -14.39 -25.45
C ASP A 452 -3.01 -15.72 -25.26
N GLU A 453 -1.69 -15.73 -25.52
CA GLU A 453 -0.87 -16.93 -25.32
C GLU A 453 -0.78 -17.34 -23.84
N LEU A 454 -0.79 -16.39 -22.90
CA LEU A 454 -0.82 -16.69 -21.46
C LEU A 454 -2.20 -17.20 -21.04
N ASN A 455 -3.26 -16.61 -21.56
CA ASN A 455 -4.65 -17.03 -21.28
C ASN A 455 -4.94 -18.42 -21.87
N ASP A 456 -4.38 -18.73 -23.04
CA ASP A 456 -4.50 -20.04 -23.68
C ASP A 456 -3.94 -21.18 -22.82
N LEU A 457 -2.94 -20.91 -21.96
CA LEU A 457 -2.36 -21.92 -21.06
C LEU A 457 -3.29 -22.29 -19.89
N VAL A 458 -4.29 -21.45 -19.59
CA VAL A 458 -5.21 -21.64 -18.45
C VAL A 458 -6.65 -21.88 -18.87
N LYS A 459 -6.98 -21.74 -20.17
CA LYS A 459 -8.35 -21.79 -20.67
C LYS A 459 -9.11 -23.07 -20.32
N ASP A 460 -8.46 -24.24 -20.36
CA ASP A 460 -9.12 -25.52 -20.08
C ASP A 460 -9.51 -25.66 -18.60
N LYS A 461 -8.87 -24.89 -17.71
CA LYS A 461 -9.10 -24.91 -16.26
C LYS A 461 -10.03 -23.80 -15.79
N LEU A 462 -10.11 -22.71 -16.56
CA LEU A 462 -10.88 -21.51 -16.26
C LEU A 462 -11.82 -21.17 -17.42
N ALA A 463 -12.40 -22.18 -18.08
CA ALA A 463 -13.34 -21.96 -19.16
C ALA A 463 -14.53 -21.12 -18.64
N GLY A 464 -14.93 -20.12 -19.42
CA GLY A 464 -15.97 -19.17 -19.03
C GLY A 464 -15.51 -18.06 -18.10
N TYR A 465 -14.22 -17.99 -17.78
CA TYR A 465 -13.61 -16.87 -17.10
C TYR A 465 -12.67 -16.10 -18.04
N THR A 466 -12.65 -14.79 -17.92
CA THR A 466 -11.73 -13.90 -18.63
C THR A 466 -10.65 -13.40 -17.68
N ILE A 467 -9.46 -13.15 -18.25
CA ILE A 467 -8.32 -12.54 -17.57
C ILE A 467 -7.91 -11.34 -18.44
N ASP A 468 -8.09 -10.15 -17.90
CA ASP A 468 -7.83 -8.90 -18.64
C ASP A 468 -6.35 -8.51 -18.61
N ALA A 469 -5.63 -8.87 -17.54
CA ALA A 469 -4.21 -8.61 -17.39
C ALA A 469 -3.53 -9.57 -16.41
N TRP A 470 -2.22 -9.75 -16.60
CA TRP A 470 -1.32 -10.44 -15.67
C TRP A 470 -0.42 -9.43 -14.96
N TYR A 471 0.02 -9.78 -13.75
CA TYR A 471 0.81 -8.93 -12.86
C TYR A 471 2.04 -9.69 -12.35
N THR A 472 3.09 -8.95 -11.99
CA THR A 472 4.34 -9.51 -11.45
C THR A 472 4.32 -9.74 -9.95
N ASP A 473 3.26 -9.27 -9.27
CA ASP A 473 3.08 -9.35 -7.82
C ASP A 473 1.63 -9.71 -7.46
N ASP A 474 1.45 -10.34 -6.30
CA ASP A 474 0.15 -10.81 -5.78
C ASP A 474 -0.77 -9.67 -5.33
N THR A 475 -0.25 -8.45 -5.14
CA THR A 475 -1.05 -7.25 -4.87
C THR A 475 -1.61 -6.60 -6.13
N LEU A 476 -1.26 -7.15 -7.31
CA LEU A 476 -1.70 -6.69 -8.63
C LEU A 476 -1.31 -5.22 -8.88
N SER A 477 -0.17 -4.80 -8.34
CA SER A 477 0.30 -3.40 -8.40
C SER A 477 1.13 -3.10 -9.65
N THR A 478 1.82 -4.10 -10.18
CA THR A 478 2.74 -3.98 -11.32
C THR A 478 2.34 -4.94 -12.42
N GLU A 479 1.68 -4.41 -13.46
CA GLU A 479 1.27 -5.18 -14.64
C GLU A 479 2.48 -5.82 -15.34
N TYR A 480 2.31 -7.06 -15.79
CA TYR A 480 3.31 -7.81 -16.52
C TYR A 480 3.56 -7.17 -17.89
N ASN A 481 4.82 -6.82 -18.16
CA ASN A 481 5.19 -6.29 -19.46
C ASN A 481 5.31 -7.45 -20.47
N TYR A 482 4.33 -7.57 -21.36
CA TYR A 482 4.25 -8.58 -22.43
C TYR A 482 5.34 -8.49 -23.51
N SER A 483 6.24 -7.51 -23.44
CA SER A 483 7.45 -7.47 -24.27
C SER A 483 8.68 -8.07 -23.57
N THR A 484 8.55 -8.50 -22.32
CA THR A 484 9.66 -8.99 -21.50
C THR A 484 10.02 -10.43 -21.89
N GLN A 485 11.30 -10.68 -22.10
CA GLN A 485 11.84 -12.02 -22.30
C GLN A 485 12.03 -12.74 -20.96
N LEU A 486 11.59 -14.00 -20.88
CA LEU A 486 11.61 -14.77 -19.63
C LEU A 486 12.95 -15.49 -19.42
N PHE A 487 13.82 -14.97 -18.56
CA PHE A 487 15.16 -15.55 -18.32
C PHE A 487 15.34 -16.27 -16.98
N ASN A 488 14.36 -16.12 -16.10
CA ASN A 488 14.33 -16.76 -14.80
C ASN A 488 12.92 -17.32 -14.57
N ASN A 489 12.81 -18.23 -13.60
CA ASN A 489 11.50 -18.69 -13.14
C ASN A 489 10.65 -17.47 -12.74
N VAL A 490 9.40 -17.46 -13.17
CA VAL A 490 8.50 -16.34 -12.97
C VAL A 490 7.16 -16.86 -12.47
N THR A 491 6.60 -16.15 -11.51
CA THR A 491 5.20 -16.29 -11.13
C THR A 491 4.48 -15.03 -11.57
N ILE A 492 3.36 -15.21 -12.27
CA ILE A 492 2.47 -14.12 -12.66
C ILE A 492 1.09 -14.30 -12.04
N TYR A 493 0.45 -13.19 -11.71
CA TYR A 493 -0.78 -13.12 -10.94
C TYR A 493 -1.88 -12.48 -11.76
N ALA A 494 -3.12 -12.91 -11.58
CA ALA A 494 -4.27 -12.28 -12.22
C ALA A 494 -5.54 -12.43 -11.37
N THR A 495 -6.54 -11.62 -11.69
CA THR A 495 -7.93 -11.84 -11.26
C THR A 495 -8.75 -12.29 -12.44
N SER A 496 -9.76 -13.11 -12.17
CA SER A 496 -10.69 -13.56 -13.22
C SER A 496 -12.03 -12.82 -13.18
N THR A 497 -12.74 -12.76 -14.29
CA THR A 497 -14.15 -12.33 -14.36
C THR A 497 -14.97 -13.44 -15.02
N TYR A 498 -16.09 -13.84 -14.42
CA TYR A 498 -16.94 -14.89 -14.98
C TYR A 498 -17.89 -14.32 -16.05
N LEU A 499 -18.21 -15.10 -17.08
CA LEU A 499 -18.95 -14.70 -18.28
C LEU A 499 -20.30 -14.01 -18.06
N THR A 500 -20.94 -14.15 -16.89
CA THR A 500 -22.21 -13.47 -16.60
C THR A 500 -22.03 -12.04 -16.11
N ASP A 501 -20.79 -11.57 -15.91
CA ASP A 501 -20.36 -10.21 -15.52
C ASP A 501 -21.35 -9.43 -14.64
N ASN A 502 -21.88 -10.11 -13.63
CA ASN A 502 -22.84 -9.53 -12.71
C ASN A 502 -22.12 -9.14 -11.42
N VAL A 503 -22.32 -7.90 -10.99
CA VAL A 503 -21.80 -7.39 -9.72
C VAL A 503 -22.59 -8.02 -8.57
N TYR A 504 -22.11 -9.16 -8.09
CA TYR A 504 -22.66 -9.82 -6.91
C TYR A 504 -22.03 -9.30 -5.62
N PHE A 505 -22.47 -9.81 -4.46
CA PHE A 505 -22.00 -9.34 -3.16
C PHE A 505 -20.60 -9.77 -2.76
N TYR A 506 -19.93 -10.66 -3.51
CA TYR A 506 -18.65 -11.20 -3.10
C TYR A 506 -17.57 -10.13 -2.84
N PRO A 507 -17.38 -9.10 -3.70
CA PRO A 507 -16.44 -8.01 -3.44
C PRO A 507 -16.80 -7.18 -2.19
N TYR A 508 -18.05 -7.26 -1.73
CA TYR A 508 -18.59 -6.52 -0.59
C TYR A 508 -18.84 -7.42 0.64
N LEU A 509 -18.50 -8.72 0.57
CA LEU A 509 -18.96 -9.73 1.50
C LEU A 509 -18.60 -9.38 2.95
N THR A 510 -17.34 -9.05 3.21
CA THR A 510 -16.85 -8.66 4.54
C THR A 510 -17.55 -7.42 5.07
N MET A 511 -17.77 -6.42 4.21
CA MET A 511 -18.45 -5.19 4.60
C MET A 511 -19.92 -5.43 4.96
N PHE A 512 -20.64 -6.23 4.15
CA PHE A 512 -22.03 -6.55 4.42
C PHE A 512 -22.20 -7.44 5.67
N GLN A 513 -21.32 -8.43 5.87
CA GLN A 513 -21.29 -9.25 7.09
C GLN A 513 -21.08 -8.39 8.34
N ASN A 514 -20.07 -7.51 8.32
CA ASN A 514 -19.82 -6.58 9.43
C ASN A 514 -21.03 -5.68 9.71
N ALA A 515 -21.72 -5.22 8.67
CA ALA A 515 -22.90 -4.38 8.84
C ALA A 515 -24.07 -5.10 9.51
N VAL A 516 -24.31 -6.36 9.14
CA VAL A 516 -25.33 -7.21 9.76
C VAL A 516 -24.97 -7.56 11.20
N GLU A 517 -23.72 -7.95 11.47
CA GLU A 517 -23.25 -8.35 12.80
C GLU A 517 -23.31 -7.20 13.82
N ASN A 518 -23.04 -5.97 13.37
CA ASN A 518 -22.97 -4.80 14.23
C ASN A 518 -24.22 -3.89 14.16
N SER A 519 -25.25 -4.29 13.41
CA SER A 519 -26.44 -3.47 13.12
C SER A 519 -26.06 -2.04 12.68
N SER A 520 -25.04 -1.92 11.84
CA SER A 520 -24.50 -0.64 11.39
C SER A 520 -25.08 -0.21 10.04
N SER A 521 -24.61 0.92 9.52
CA SER A 521 -25.01 1.40 8.20
C SER A 521 -24.11 0.86 7.08
N VAL A 522 -24.66 0.80 5.87
CA VAL A 522 -23.96 0.53 4.61
C VAL A 522 -24.16 1.73 3.68
N ASP A 523 -23.06 2.28 3.20
CA ASP A 523 -23.07 3.32 2.16
C ASP A 523 -23.07 2.68 0.78
N ILE A 524 -24.24 2.65 0.14
CA ILE A 524 -24.45 2.08 -1.19
C ILE A 524 -24.07 3.12 -2.26
N GLN A 525 -23.09 2.79 -3.11
CA GLN A 525 -22.51 3.72 -4.09
C GLN A 525 -23.03 3.55 -5.52
N SER A 526 -23.86 2.53 -5.77
CA SER A 526 -24.46 2.26 -7.09
C SER A 526 -25.67 1.34 -6.99
N ARG A 527 -26.51 1.30 -8.04
CA ARG A 527 -27.60 0.31 -8.13
C ARG A 527 -27.07 -1.12 -8.12
N ALA A 528 -25.94 -1.37 -8.79
CA ALA A 528 -25.29 -2.69 -8.79
C ALA A 528 -24.91 -3.15 -7.37
N MET A 529 -24.36 -2.24 -6.55
CA MET A 529 -24.06 -2.51 -5.15
C MET A 529 -25.32 -2.70 -4.30
N LEU A 530 -26.43 -2.00 -4.62
CA LEU A 530 -27.72 -2.22 -3.97
C LEU A 530 -28.26 -3.62 -4.26
N ILE A 531 -28.24 -4.03 -5.53
CA ILE A 531 -28.62 -5.38 -5.97
C ILE A 531 -27.76 -6.42 -5.25
N ALA A 532 -26.45 -6.21 -5.19
CA ALA A 532 -25.53 -7.06 -4.45
C ALA A 532 -25.92 -7.19 -2.97
N TYR A 533 -26.22 -6.08 -2.28
CA TYR A 533 -26.67 -6.13 -0.88
C TYR A 533 -27.98 -6.92 -0.73
N ILE A 534 -28.94 -6.74 -1.64
CA ILE A 534 -30.19 -7.50 -1.62
C ILE A 534 -29.90 -9.00 -1.82
N ASP A 535 -29.06 -9.37 -2.79
CA ASP A 535 -28.66 -10.76 -3.01
C ASP A 535 -27.93 -11.35 -1.80
N PHE A 536 -27.10 -10.56 -1.12
CA PHE A 536 -26.46 -10.95 0.14
C PHE A 536 -27.50 -11.25 1.23
N CYS A 537 -28.49 -10.37 1.39
CA CYS A 537 -29.56 -10.58 2.37
C CYS A 537 -30.34 -11.85 2.11
N VAL A 538 -30.65 -12.13 0.84
CA VAL A 538 -31.38 -13.36 0.47
C VAL A 538 -30.46 -14.57 0.65
N PHE A 539 -29.21 -14.52 0.17
CA PHE A 539 -28.25 -15.63 0.25
C PHE A 539 -27.98 -16.09 1.68
N TYR A 540 -27.82 -15.15 2.63
CA TYR A 540 -27.52 -15.46 4.03
C TYR A 540 -28.74 -15.46 4.95
N ASP A 541 -29.96 -15.34 4.42
CA ASP A 541 -31.19 -15.18 5.22
C ASP A 541 -31.05 -14.08 6.29
N VAL A 542 -30.57 -12.91 5.88
CA VAL A 542 -30.39 -11.76 6.79
C VAL A 542 -31.76 -11.26 7.24
N THR A 543 -32.11 -11.55 8.49
CA THR A 543 -33.38 -11.13 9.12
C THR A 543 -33.27 -9.84 9.92
N ASN A 544 -32.06 -9.27 10.04
CA ASN A 544 -31.79 -8.09 10.88
C ASN A 544 -32.40 -6.82 10.25
N PRO A 545 -33.44 -6.21 10.86
CA PRO A 545 -34.09 -5.02 10.32
C PRO A 545 -33.38 -3.69 10.66
N ASP A 546 -32.28 -3.74 11.42
CA ASP A 546 -31.61 -2.54 11.94
C ASP A 546 -30.49 -2.02 11.02
N VAL A 547 -30.08 -2.79 10.01
CA VAL A 547 -29.08 -2.36 9.02
C VAL A 547 -29.63 -1.20 8.19
N LYS A 548 -28.92 -0.06 8.18
CA LYS A 548 -29.34 1.16 7.49
C LYS A 548 -28.63 1.29 6.15
N LEU A 549 -29.38 1.47 5.06
CA LEU A 549 -28.83 1.65 3.72
C LEU A 549 -28.87 3.14 3.33
N TYR A 550 -27.72 3.75 3.16
CA TYR A 550 -27.62 5.11 2.61
C TYR A 550 -27.29 5.03 1.13
N LEU A 551 -28.20 5.50 0.28
CA LEU A 551 -28.04 5.46 -1.18
C LEU A 551 -27.31 6.73 -1.62
N ASN A 552 -26.00 6.63 -1.80
CA ASN A 552 -25.11 7.74 -2.13
C ASN A 552 -24.76 7.74 -3.63
N TYR A 553 -25.77 7.65 -4.49
CA TYR A 553 -25.62 7.72 -5.94
C TYR A 553 -26.85 8.35 -6.59
N ASN A 554 -26.72 8.78 -7.85
CA ASN A 554 -27.85 9.31 -8.59
C ASN A 554 -28.83 8.18 -8.93
N HIS A 555 -30.03 8.23 -8.36
CA HIS A 555 -31.12 7.28 -8.57
C HIS A 555 -32.30 7.93 -9.34
N ASP A 556 -31.99 8.81 -10.30
CA ASP A 556 -32.93 9.40 -11.28
C ASP A 556 -34.16 10.07 -10.66
N GLY A 557 -34.01 10.66 -9.47
CA GLY A 557 -35.09 11.32 -8.74
C GLY A 557 -36.11 10.38 -8.06
N LYS A 558 -35.89 9.05 -8.10
CA LYS A 558 -36.69 8.09 -7.31
C LYS A 558 -36.52 8.33 -5.81
N THR A 559 -37.52 8.00 -5.00
CA THR A 559 -37.33 7.88 -3.54
C THR A 559 -36.47 6.65 -3.22
N ILE A 560 -35.88 6.60 -2.01
CA ILE A 560 -35.11 5.42 -1.56
C ILE A 560 -35.95 4.14 -1.64
N LYS A 561 -37.24 4.23 -1.31
CA LYS A 561 -38.16 3.09 -1.40
C LYS A 561 -38.32 2.62 -2.85
N GLU A 562 -38.64 3.53 -3.77
CA GLU A 562 -38.83 3.21 -5.19
C GLU A 562 -37.56 2.67 -5.84
N GLU A 563 -36.39 3.14 -5.40
CA GLU A 563 -35.10 2.63 -5.89
C GLU A 563 -34.80 1.23 -5.37
N ILE A 564 -35.14 0.92 -4.10
CA ILE A 564 -35.06 -0.46 -3.59
C ILE A 564 -36.04 -1.37 -4.34
N GLU A 565 -37.27 -0.92 -4.61
CA GLU A 565 -38.25 -1.68 -5.41
C GLU A 565 -37.74 -1.94 -6.83
N THR A 566 -37.13 -0.93 -7.45
CA THR A 566 -36.49 -1.06 -8.77
C THR A 566 -35.34 -2.07 -8.70
N ALA A 567 -34.45 -1.96 -7.72
CA ALA A 567 -33.34 -2.88 -7.55
C ALA A 567 -33.81 -4.32 -7.30
N ILE A 568 -34.89 -4.54 -6.54
CA ILE A 568 -35.50 -5.86 -6.36
C ILE A 568 -36.01 -6.41 -7.70
N SER A 569 -36.64 -5.57 -8.53
CA SER A 569 -37.14 -5.95 -9.85
C SER A 569 -36.03 -6.23 -10.86
N ASP A 570 -34.91 -5.50 -10.78
CA ASP A 570 -33.76 -5.60 -11.70
C ASP A 570 -32.85 -6.81 -11.39
N ARG A 571 -33.15 -7.58 -10.33
CA ARG A 571 -32.39 -8.80 -9.99
C ARG A 571 -32.50 -9.85 -11.09
N HIS A 572 -31.45 -9.97 -11.89
CA HIS A 572 -31.31 -10.93 -13.00
C HIS A 572 -31.46 -12.41 -12.59
N ASN A 573 -31.25 -12.77 -11.32
CA ASN A 573 -31.37 -14.15 -10.78
C ASN A 573 -32.62 -14.36 -9.89
N SER A 574 -33.62 -13.50 -10.01
CA SER A 574 -34.83 -13.49 -9.17
C SER A 574 -35.81 -14.65 -9.38
N LYS A 575 -35.43 -15.75 -10.06
CA LYS A 575 -36.38 -16.83 -10.42
C LYS A 575 -36.17 -18.17 -9.71
N SER A 576 -35.00 -18.42 -9.11
CA SER A 576 -34.76 -19.67 -8.34
C SER A 576 -34.52 -19.45 -6.86
N PHE A 577 -33.86 -18.35 -6.51
CA PHE A 577 -33.44 -18.09 -5.13
C PHE A 577 -34.52 -17.36 -4.28
N THR A 578 -35.70 -17.06 -4.85
CA THR A 578 -36.62 -16.02 -4.35
C THR A 578 -38.06 -16.46 -4.17
N LYS A 579 -38.46 -17.68 -4.61
CA LYS A 579 -39.89 -18.07 -4.55
C LYS A 579 -40.46 -18.00 -3.12
N ASN A 580 -39.62 -18.12 -2.09
CA ASN A 580 -40.06 -18.10 -0.69
C ASN A 580 -39.56 -16.92 0.16
N ASN A 581 -38.60 -16.11 -0.30
CA ASN A 581 -37.99 -15.09 0.57
C ASN A 581 -38.83 -13.82 0.52
N SER A 582 -39.75 -13.68 1.47
CA SER A 582 -40.51 -12.45 1.68
C SER A 582 -39.56 -11.32 2.08
N LEU A 583 -39.08 -10.54 1.11
CA LEU A 583 -38.25 -9.37 1.35
C LEU A 583 -39.09 -8.27 2.00
N SER A 584 -38.66 -7.83 3.18
CA SER A 584 -39.19 -6.64 3.83
C SER A 584 -38.25 -5.48 3.59
N TYR A 585 -38.84 -4.35 3.21
CA TYR A 585 -38.11 -3.13 2.90
C TYR A 585 -38.91 -1.90 3.30
N ASN A 586 -38.21 -0.81 3.58
CA ASN A 586 -38.81 0.49 3.86
C ASN A 586 -37.87 1.62 3.41
N GLY A 587 -38.41 2.80 3.13
CA GLY A 587 -37.65 3.99 2.77
C GLY A 587 -38.04 5.21 3.61
N GLY A 588 -37.04 6.01 3.98
CA GLY A 588 -37.16 7.26 4.74
C GLY A 588 -35.91 8.12 4.55
N GLU A 589 -35.29 8.57 5.65
CA GLU A 589 -33.93 9.18 5.61
C GLU A 589 -32.86 8.18 5.14
N TYR A 590 -33.12 6.89 5.30
CA TYR A 590 -32.31 5.76 4.85
C TYR A 590 -33.23 4.60 4.45
N GLY A 591 -32.68 3.66 3.70
CA GLY A 591 -33.34 2.43 3.28
C GLY A 591 -33.12 1.27 4.25
N ARG A 592 -33.96 0.25 4.16
CA ARG A 592 -33.77 -1.05 4.81
C ARG A 592 -34.19 -2.15 3.85
N CYS A 593 -33.46 -3.26 3.84
CA CYS A 593 -33.83 -4.47 3.11
C CYS A 593 -33.34 -5.68 3.90
N PHE A 594 -34.24 -6.63 4.17
CA PHE A 594 -33.97 -7.86 4.93
C PHE A 594 -35.03 -8.92 4.60
N VAL A 595 -34.75 -10.18 4.92
CA VAL A 595 -35.69 -11.30 4.78
C VAL A 595 -36.63 -11.35 5.99
N SER A 596 -37.94 -11.42 5.77
CA SER A 596 -38.94 -11.34 6.86
C SER A 596 -39.33 -12.69 7.48
N SER A 597 -38.92 -13.80 6.90
CA SER A 597 -39.01 -15.14 7.49
C SER A 597 -37.84 -15.96 6.95
N PRO A 598 -36.98 -16.55 7.81
CA PRO A 598 -35.88 -17.40 7.35
C PRO A 598 -36.47 -18.64 6.67
N THR A 599 -36.07 -18.90 5.44
CA THR A 599 -36.67 -19.92 4.56
C THR A 599 -35.72 -21.08 4.30
N LEU A 600 -34.41 -20.87 4.48
CA LEU A 600 -33.39 -21.88 4.20
C LEU A 600 -33.23 -22.90 5.35
N SER A 601 -33.56 -22.54 6.59
CA SER A 601 -33.49 -23.47 7.74
C SER A 601 -34.68 -24.42 7.87
N GLU A 602 -35.76 -24.20 7.11
CA GLU A 602 -37.02 -24.95 7.19
C GLU A 602 -37.28 -25.89 6.00
N LEU A 603 -36.34 -26.04 5.06
CA LEU A 603 -36.40 -27.04 3.97
C LEU A 603 -36.14 -28.49 4.47
N ASN A 604 -36.68 -28.84 5.64
CA ASN A 604 -36.80 -30.23 6.07
C ASN A 604 -38.22 -30.70 5.73
N HIS A 605 -38.34 -31.34 4.55
CA HIS A 605 -39.42 -32.23 4.13
C HIS A 605 -40.83 -31.66 4.02
N PHE A 606 -41.34 -31.49 2.79
CA PHE A 606 -42.79 -31.39 2.60
C PHE A 606 -43.22 -31.98 1.25
N ASN A 607 -43.95 -33.10 1.33
CA ASN A 607 -44.73 -33.72 0.24
C ASN A 607 -43.99 -33.97 -1.08
N GLY A 608 -43.22 -35.06 -1.17
CA GLY A 608 -43.00 -35.73 -2.44
C GLY A 608 -43.86 -37.00 -2.49
N SER A 609 -44.42 -37.34 -3.64
CA SER A 609 -44.96 -38.68 -3.88
C SER A 609 -43.87 -39.70 -3.55
N GLN A 610 -43.90 -40.36 -2.39
CA GLN A 610 -42.86 -41.28 -1.92
C GLN A 610 -42.85 -42.61 -2.71
N HIS A 611 -43.25 -42.58 -3.97
CA HIS A 611 -43.18 -43.69 -4.88
C HIS A 611 -42.08 -43.36 -5.87
N ALA A 612 -40.94 -44.05 -5.70
CA ALA A 612 -40.12 -44.41 -6.84
C ALA A 612 -41.11 -44.91 -7.91
N PRO A 613 -41.15 -44.30 -9.11
CA PRO A 613 -41.98 -44.82 -10.16
C PRO A 613 -41.67 -46.30 -10.34
N SER A 614 -42.66 -47.07 -10.79
CA SER A 614 -42.31 -48.27 -11.53
C SER A 614 -41.40 -47.76 -12.64
N VAL A 615 -40.10 -48.07 -12.56
CA VAL A 615 -39.14 -47.80 -13.63
C VAL A 615 -39.89 -48.22 -14.88
N TYR A 616 -40.31 -47.26 -15.73
CA TYR A 616 -40.80 -47.64 -17.04
C TYR A 616 -39.69 -48.53 -17.55
N ALA A 617 -40.03 -49.75 -17.97
CA ALA A 617 -39.06 -50.70 -18.46
C ALA A 617 -38.51 -50.14 -19.79
N GLN A 618 -37.74 -49.05 -19.73
CA GLN A 618 -36.77 -48.68 -20.73
C GLN A 618 -35.75 -49.81 -20.63
N GLN A 619 -36.04 -50.85 -21.43
CA GLN A 619 -35.10 -51.87 -21.83
C GLN A 619 -33.79 -51.16 -22.14
N ASP A 620 -32.71 -51.71 -21.62
CA ASP A 620 -31.33 -51.25 -21.75
C ASP A 620 -31.06 -50.57 -23.11
N TYR A 621 -31.17 -49.23 -23.18
CA TYR A 621 -30.89 -48.50 -24.40
C TYR A 621 -29.93 -47.33 -24.17
N ALA A 622 -28.99 -47.28 -25.12
CA ALA A 622 -27.98 -46.29 -25.41
C ALA A 622 -26.89 -46.07 -24.32
N LEU A 623 -25.77 -46.75 -24.53
CA LEU A 623 -24.39 -46.30 -24.27
C LEU A 623 -23.61 -46.83 -23.05
N ARG A 624 -24.18 -47.67 -22.16
CA ARG A 624 -23.34 -48.58 -21.38
C ARG A 624 -22.94 -49.78 -22.25
N GLY A 625 -22.07 -49.52 -23.22
CA GLY A 625 -21.23 -50.58 -23.77
C GLY A 625 -20.54 -51.26 -22.59
N SER A 626 -20.72 -52.56 -22.48
CA SER A 626 -20.10 -53.42 -21.49
C SER A 626 -18.68 -52.99 -21.12
N ASN A 627 -18.47 -52.63 -19.86
CA ASN A 627 -17.18 -52.73 -19.14
C ASN A 627 -15.93 -51.99 -19.65
N ASP A 628 -15.95 -51.18 -20.72
CA ASP A 628 -14.70 -50.70 -21.35
C ASP A 628 -14.49 -49.16 -21.47
N LEU A 629 -15.17 -48.34 -20.67
CA LEU A 629 -14.74 -46.94 -20.44
C LEU A 629 -14.33 -46.80 -18.98
N GLY A 630 -13.06 -46.46 -18.73
CA GLY A 630 -12.48 -46.39 -17.39
C GLY A 630 -13.14 -45.34 -16.52
N ILE A 631 -14.13 -45.76 -15.73
CA ILE A 631 -14.81 -44.97 -14.71
C ILE A 631 -13.75 -44.31 -13.80
N ARG A 632 -13.93 -43.03 -13.47
CA ARG A 632 -13.04 -42.36 -12.51
C ARG A 632 -13.12 -43.06 -11.14
N PRO A 633 -12.02 -43.18 -10.40
CA PRO A 633 -12.03 -43.86 -9.11
C PRO A 633 -12.86 -43.12 -8.05
N ASP A 634 -13.31 -43.86 -7.02
CA ASP A 634 -14.10 -43.36 -5.89
C ASP A 634 -13.38 -42.27 -5.06
N ASP A 635 -12.09 -42.01 -5.30
CA ASP A 635 -11.29 -40.95 -4.68
C ASP A 635 -10.84 -39.82 -5.64
N TYR A 636 -11.28 -39.84 -6.90
CA TYR A 636 -11.08 -38.76 -7.87
C TYR A 636 -11.62 -37.39 -7.37
N GLU A 637 -10.72 -36.42 -7.18
CA GLU A 637 -11.08 -35.04 -6.80
C GLU A 637 -10.56 -33.96 -7.78
N ASN A 638 -10.05 -34.37 -8.94
CA ASN A 638 -9.47 -33.47 -9.93
C ASN A 638 -10.51 -32.74 -10.81
N PHE A 639 -11.69 -32.45 -10.27
CA PHE A 639 -12.72 -31.64 -10.92
C PHE A 639 -12.21 -30.22 -11.21
N ALA A 640 -12.56 -29.65 -12.37
CA ALA A 640 -12.04 -28.37 -12.84
C ALA A 640 -12.40 -27.21 -11.90
N ILE A 641 -13.54 -27.29 -11.21
CA ILE A 641 -13.99 -26.31 -10.21
C ILE A 641 -12.94 -25.97 -9.13
N LYS A 642 -11.98 -26.86 -8.86
CA LYS A 642 -10.91 -26.62 -7.88
C LYS A 642 -9.97 -25.47 -8.26
N TYR A 643 -9.87 -25.15 -9.55
CA TYR A 643 -9.00 -24.08 -10.07
C TYR A 643 -9.63 -22.69 -9.94
N VAL A 644 -10.92 -22.59 -9.60
CA VAL A 644 -11.60 -21.32 -9.37
C VAL A 644 -11.20 -20.76 -8.01
N GLY A 645 -10.49 -19.61 -8.00
CA GLY A 645 -9.93 -19.00 -6.78
C GLY A 645 -10.87 -18.09 -5.99
N LYS A 646 -12.18 -18.12 -6.27
CA LYS A 646 -13.20 -17.34 -5.54
C LYS A 646 -14.05 -18.23 -4.62
N PRO A 647 -13.57 -18.61 -3.43
CA PRO A 647 -14.29 -19.50 -2.53
C PRO A 647 -15.51 -18.84 -1.90
N LEU A 648 -16.65 -19.52 -1.87
CA LEU A 648 -17.85 -19.08 -1.17
C LEU A 648 -18.43 -20.20 -0.30
N THR A 649 -18.61 -19.94 1.00
CA THR A 649 -19.21 -20.93 1.91
C THR A 649 -20.70 -21.10 1.62
N VAL A 650 -21.13 -22.35 1.48
CA VAL A 650 -22.52 -22.75 1.18
C VAL A 650 -23.00 -23.81 2.16
N THR A 651 -24.27 -23.75 2.54
CA THR A 651 -24.92 -24.67 3.49
C THR A 651 -26.16 -25.33 2.87
N THR A 652 -26.87 -24.68 1.95
CA THR A 652 -28.02 -25.28 1.24
C THR A 652 -27.72 -25.62 -0.22
N SER A 653 -28.47 -26.57 -0.80
CA SER A 653 -28.40 -26.90 -2.23
C SER A 653 -28.66 -25.68 -3.14
N GLU A 654 -29.54 -24.77 -2.73
CA GLU A 654 -29.75 -23.50 -3.44
C GLU A 654 -28.55 -22.57 -3.37
N GLN A 655 -27.89 -22.44 -2.21
CA GLN A 655 -26.65 -21.66 -2.09
C GLN A 655 -25.54 -22.27 -2.95
N LEU A 656 -25.49 -23.61 -3.05
CA LEU A 656 -24.57 -24.33 -3.93
C LEU A 656 -24.82 -24.00 -5.41
N VAL A 657 -26.08 -24.11 -5.88
CA VAL A 657 -26.47 -23.74 -7.24
C VAL A 657 -26.12 -22.29 -7.52
N TRP A 658 -26.47 -21.37 -6.62
CA TRP A 658 -26.19 -19.95 -6.76
C TRP A 658 -24.69 -19.69 -6.85
N ALA A 659 -23.87 -20.31 -6.00
CA ALA A 659 -22.42 -20.12 -6.03
C ALA A 659 -21.85 -20.54 -7.40
N LEU A 660 -22.21 -21.73 -7.88
CA LEU A 660 -21.73 -22.28 -9.14
C LEU A 660 -22.23 -21.48 -10.35
N GLU A 661 -23.51 -21.10 -10.38
CA GLU A 661 -24.12 -20.29 -11.43
C GLU A 661 -23.38 -18.96 -11.59
N ASN A 662 -22.95 -18.37 -10.48
CA ASN A 662 -22.29 -17.07 -10.43
C ASN A 662 -20.75 -17.14 -10.43
N GLY A 663 -20.18 -18.30 -10.73
CA GLY A 663 -18.74 -18.46 -10.96
C GLY A 663 -17.89 -18.52 -9.69
N TYR A 664 -18.48 -18.86 -8.54
CA TYR A 664 -17.77 -19.09 -7.29
C TYR A 664 -17.44 -20.56 -7.08
N ARG A 665 -16.34 -20.83 -6.39
CA ARG A 665 -15.99 -22.17 -5.91
C ARG A 665 -16.71 -22.44 -4.58
N PRO A 666 -17.64 -23.40 -4.52
CA PRO A 666 -18.36 -23.69 -3.28
C PRO A 666 -17.42 -24.30 -2.23
N ILE A 667 -17.56 -23.85 -0.98
CA ILE A 667 -17.04 -24.52 0.21
C ILE A 667 -18.24 -24.98 1.02
N CYS A 668 -18.59 -26.26 0.92
CA CYS A 668 -19.75 -26.79 1.61
C CYS A 668 -19.50 -26.91 3.12
N SER A 669 -20.44 -26.41 3.92
CA SER A 669 -20.47 -26.66 5.37
C SER A 669 -20.66 -28.15 5.65
N THR A 670 -19.98 -28.68 6.67
CA THR A 670 -20.07 -30.11 7.04
C THR A 670 -21.49 -30.49 7.46
N ALA A 671 -21.93 -31.68 7.05
CA ALA A 671 -23.26 -32.26 7.28
C ALA A 671 -24.42 -31.40 6.77
N SER A 672 -24.17 -30.58 5.74
CA SER A 672 -25.16 -29.70 5.14
C SER A 672 -25.80 -30.33 3.88
N SER A 673 -26.97 -29.82 3.45
CA SER A 673 -27.59 -30.30 2.20
C SER A 673 -26.73 -29.93 0.99
N ALA A 674 -26.03 -28.79 1.03
CA ALA A 674 -25.04 -28.43 0.02
C ALA A 674 -23.95 -29.50 -0.11
N GLU A 675 -23.35 -29.95 0.99
CA GLU A 675 -22.30 -30.99 0.97
C GLU A 675 -22.83 -32.30 0.40
N THR A 676 -24.03 -32.70 0.82
CA THR A 676 -24.68 -33.94 0.36
C THR A 676 -24.91 -33.92 -1.16
N MET A 677 -25.56 -32.86 -1.66
CA MET A 677 -25.86 -32.72 -3.10
C MET A 677 -24.59 -32.56 -3.94
N TYR A 678 -23.59 -31.82 -3.44
CA TYR A 678 -22.32 -31.64 -4.13
C TYR A 678 -21.55 -32.96 -4.29
N ASN A 679 -21.53 -33.78 -3.23
CA ASN A 679 -20.89 -35.10 -3.26
C ASN A 679 -21.64 -36.10 -4.13
N GLN A 680 -22.98 -36.07 -4.14
CA GLN A 680 -23.78 -36.91 -5.04
C GLN A 680 -23.56 -36.53 -6.51
N ALA A 681 -23.54 -35.23 -6.85
CA ALA A 681 -23.21 -34.78 -8.20
C ALA A 681 -21.81 -35.22 -8.64
N LYS A 682 -20.80 -35.12 -7.75
CA LYS A 682 -19.45 -35.65 -8.00
C LYS A 682 -19.44 -37.15 -8.20
N GLN A 683 -20.23 -37.91 -7.43
CA GLN A 683 -20.31 -39.36 -7.58
C GLN A 683 -20.88 -39.73 -8.95
N VAL A 684 -21.98 -39.11 -9.36
CA VAL A 684 -22.57 -39.31 -10.69
C VAL A 684 -21.55 -39.02 -11.79
N LEU A 685 -20.82 -37.91 -11.70
CA LEU A 685 -19.76 -37.56 -12.66
C LEU A 685 -18.62 -38.57 -12.70
N ARG A 686 -18.27 -39.23 -11.59
CA ARG A 686 -17.27 -40.31 -11.60
C ARG A 686 -17.78 -41.52 -12.37
N ASP A 687 -19.06 -41.83 -12.18
CA ASP A 687 -19.72 -42.99 -12.77
C ASP A 687 -19.94 -42.86 -14.28
N ILE A 688 -20.03 -41.62 -14.80
CA ILE A 688 -20.40 -41.35 -16.20
C ILE A 688 -19.31 -40.66 -17.03
N CYS A 689 -18.27 -40.08 -16.41
CA CYS A 689 -17.21 -39.34 -17.13
C CYS A 689 -15.82 -39.96 -16.94
N THR A 690 -14.96 -39.75 -17.93
CA THR A 690 -13.53 -40.12 -17.93
C THR A 690 -12.66 -38.92 -18.30
N ASP A 691 -11.36 -38.96 -18.01
CA ASP A 691 -10.46 -37.82 -18.22
C ASP A 691 -10.07 -37.60 -19.70
N ASP A 692 -10.29 -38.59 -20.56
CA ASP A 692 -10.12 -38.49 -22.01
C ASP A 692 -11.36 -37.95 -22.74
N MET A 693 -12.48 -37.73 -22.02
CA MET A 693 -13.66 -37.12 -22.61
C MET A 693 -13.47 -35.61 -22.85
N ASP A 694 -13.89 -35.15 -24.03
CA ASP A 694 -14.07 -33.72 -24.29
C ASP A 694 -15.34 -33.17 -23.63
N ASP A 695 -15.50 -31.85 -23.63
CA ASP A 695 -16.62 -31.17 -22.96
C ASP A 695 -17.99 -31.57 -23.53
N ILE A 696 -18.08 -31.85 -24.85
CA ILE A 696 -19.32 -32.27 -25.50
C ILE A 696 -19.69 -33.68 -25.02
N GLN A 697 -18.73 -34.60 -24.95
CA GLN A 697 -18.92 -35.96 -24.47
C GLN A 697 -19.35 -35.98 -23.01
N LYS A 698 -18.75 -35.15 -22.15
CA LYS A 698 -19.17 -35.01 -20.74
C LYS A 698 -20.59 -34.48 -20.62
N LEU A 699 -20.94 -33.42 -21.36
CA LEU A 699 -22.30 -32.87 -21.37
C LEU A 699 -23.33 -33.88 -21.85
N HIS A 700 -23.00 -34.67 -22.87
CA HIS A 700 -23.88 -35.70 -23.40
C HIS A 700 -24.13 -36.81 -22.37
N ALA A 701 -23.09 -37.24 -21.65
CA ALA A 701 -23.21 -38.21 -20.56
C ALA A 701 -24.11 -37.68 -19.43
N ILE A 702 -23.92 -36.41 -19.02
CA ILE A 702 -24.75 -35.73 -18.02
C ILE A 702 -26.22 -35.67 -18.47
N TYR A 703 -26.46 -35.25 -19.72
CA TYR A 703 -27.78 -35.15 -20.31
C TYR A 703 -28.53 -36.48 -20.31
N GLN A 704 -27.86 -37.55 -20.74
CA GLN A 704 -28.42 -38.91 -20.73
C GLN A 704 -28.71 -39.42 -19.34
N TRP A 705 -27.77 -39.21 -18.40
CA TRP A 705 -27.98 -39.66 -17.03
C TRP A 705 -29.24 -39.02 -16.45
N LEU A 706 -29.44 -37.71 -16.66
CA LEU A 706 -30.64 -37.01 -16.21
C LEU A 706 -31.91 -37.54 -16.86
N ALA A 707 -31.92 -37.76 -18.17
CA ALA A 707 -33.07 -38.31 -18.88
C ALA A 707 -33.46 -39.70 -18.37
N LEU A 708 -32.49 -40.60 -18.27
CA LEU A 708 -32.73 -42.02 -17.99
C LEU A 708 -32.89 -42.33 -16.49
N ASN A 709 -32.45 -41.44 -15.60
CA ASN A 709 -32.43 -41.70 -14.15
C ASN A 709 -33.29 -40.70 -13.35
N VAL A 710 -34.03 -39.81 -13.99
CA VAL A 710 -34.91 -38.87 -13.30
C VAL A 710 -36.25 -38.88 -14.00
N ASN A 711 -37.34 -39.04 -13.25
CA ASN A 711 -38.69 -39.00 -13.79
C ASN A 711 -39.31 -37.61 -13.63
N TYR A 712 -40.09 -37.19 -14.61
CA TYR A 712 -40.76 -35.90 -14.54
C TYR A 712 -41.94 -35.92 -13.54
N ASP A 713 -41.94 -34.97 -12.60
CA ASP A 713 -42.94 -34.92 -11.53
C ASP A 713 -44.19 -34.12 -11.90
N GLN A 714 -45.10 -34.77 -12.63
CA GLN A 714 -46.41 -34.19 -12.99
C GLN A 714 -47.27 -33.86 -11.76
N GLU A 715 -47.09 -34.55 -10.63
CA GLU A 715 -47.86 -34.32 -9.41
C GLU A 715 -47.45 -33.01 -8.73
N ALA A 716 -46.13 -32.73 -8.69
CA ALA A 716 -45.63 -31.46 -8.18
C ALA A 716 -46.10 -30.24 -9.00
N LEU A 717 -46.38 -30.42 -10.30
CA LEU A 717 -46.93 -29.37 -11.17
C LEU A 717 -48.42 -29.13 -10.95
N ALA A 718 -49.19 -30.19 -10.63
CA ALA A 718 -50.64 -30.09 -10.42
C ALA A 718 -51.01 -29.13 -9.28
N VAL A 719 -50.07 -28.82 -8.38
CA VAL A 719 -50.23 -27.78 -7.35
C VAL A 719 -50.65 -26.43 -7.94
N PHE A 720 -50.22 -26.09 -9.15
CA PHE A 720 -50.62 -24.83 -9.79
C PHE A 720 -52.08 -24.82 -10.28
N ASP A 721 -52.70 -26.00 -10.45
CA ASP A 721 -54.11 -26.13 -10.78
C ASP A 721 -55.01 -26.11 -9.53
N ASP A 722 -54.46 -26.48 -8.36
CA ASP A 722 -55.20 -26.60 -7.10
C ASP A 722 -55.42 -25.25 -6.36
N TYR A 723 -54.66 -24.21 -6.73
CA TYR A 723 -54.68 -22.91 -6.04
C TYR A 723 -55.06 -21.77 -7.00
N ALA A 724 -56.01 -20.93 -6.59
CA ALA A 724 -56.45 -19.77 -7.37
C ALA A 724 -55.49 -18.58 -7.28
N ASP A 725 -54.72 -18.45 -6.19
CA ASP A 725 -53.68 -17.43 -6.05
C ASP A 725 -52.32 -18.01 -6.46
N PRO A 726 -51.68 -17.48 -7.52
CA PRO A 726 -50.36 -17.93 -7.96
C PRO A 726 -49.27 -17.83 -6.88
N LYS A 727 -49.41 -16.91 -5.90
CA LYS A 727 -48.46 -16.80 -4.79
C LYS A 727 -48.59 -17.94 -3.80
N GLU A 728 -49.82 -18.35 -3.49
CA GLU A 728 -50.08 -19.51 -2.65
C GLU A 728 -49.65 -20.80 -3.36
N ALA A 729 -49.93 -20.92 -4.66
CA ALA A 729 -49.47 -22.03 -5.50
C ALA A 729 -47.94 -22.14 -5.49
N SER A 730 -47.23 -21.02 -5.68
CA SER A 730 -45.77 -20.98 -5.68
C SER A 730 -45.16 -21.31 -4.31
N ALA A 731 -45.78 -20.82 -3.23
CA ALA A 731 -45.36 -21.13 -1.87
C ALA A 731 -45.60 -22.60 -1.50
N MET A 732 -46.61 -23.25 -2.10
CA MET A 732 -46.83 -24.68 -1.95
C MET A 732 -45.88 -25.50 -2.83
N ALA A 733 -45.68 -25.10 -4.09
CA ALA A 733 -44.77 -25.79 -5.01
C ALA A 733 -43.33 -25.85 -4.45
N SER A 734 -42.86 -24.77 -3.83
CA SER A 734 -41.54 -24.70 -3.19
C SER A 734 -41.38 -25.60 -1.95
N THR A 735 -42.43 -26.29 -1.52
CA THR A 735 -42.32 -27.31 -0.48
C THR A 735 -41.85 -28.65 -1.03
N TYR A 736 -42.02 -28.90 -2.33
CA TYR A 736 -41.68 -30.15 -3.01
C TYR A 736 -40.18 -30.21 -3.37
N ASP A 737 -39.52 -31.31 -3.00
CA ASP A 737 -38.11 -31.57 -3.34
C ASP A 737 -37.84 -31.57 -4.86
N SER A 738 -38.88 -31.79 -5.67
CA SER A 738 -38.86 -31.85 -7.14
C SER A 738 -38.36 -30.56 -7.82
N TRP A 739 -38.37 -29.43 -7.12
CA TRP A 739 -37.85 -28.13 -7.60
C TRP A 739 -36.37 -27.88 -7.26
N TYR A 740 -35.75 -28.80 -6.52
CA TYR A 740 -34.40 -28.70 -5.95
C TYR A 740 -33.49 -29.83 -6.44
N LEU A 741 -32.21 -29.79 -6.06
CA LEU A 741 -31.26 -30.86 -6.38
C LEU A 741 -31.65 -32.18 -5.71
N GLU A 742 -32.29 -32.10 -4.54
CA GLU A 742 -32.74 -33.23 -3.73
C GLU A 742 -33.72 -34.12 -4.50
N GLY A 743 -34.68 -33.55 -5.25
CA GLY A 743 -35.59 -34.30 -6.11
C GLY A 743 -34.85 -35.15 -7.14
N VAL A 744 -33.79 -34.58 -7.74
CA VAL A 744 -32.96 -35.27 -8.74
C VAL A 744 -32.12 -36.36 -8.09
N PHE A 745 -31.27 -36.02 -7.13
CA PHE A 745 -30.22 -36.95 -6.68
C PHE A 745 -30.64 -37.90 -5.56
N ASN A 746 -31.59 -37.52 -4.68
CA ASN A 746 -32.08 -38.43 -3.64
C ASN A 746 -33.25 -39.29 -4.13
N TYR A 747 -34.13 -38.72 -4.96
CA TYR A 747 -35.43 -39.33 -5.26
C TYR A 747 -35.64 -39.69 -6.73
N HIS A 748 -34.76 -39.26 -7.64
CA HIS A 748 -34.88 -39.55 -9.07
C HIS A 748 -36.23 -39.10 -9.64
N LYS A 749 -36.78 -38.00 -9.12
CA LYS A 749 -38.07 -37.43 -9.53
C LYS A 749 -38.06 -35.90 -9.36
N ALA A 750 -38.21 -35.16 -10.45
CA ALA A 750 -38.07 -33.70 -10.46
C ALA A 750 -38.92 -33.02 -11.53
N VAL A 751 -39.08 -31.69 -11.45
CA VAL A 751 -39.63 -30.85 -12.53
C VAL A 751 -38.51 -30.11 -13.26
N CYS A 752 -38.83 -29.32 -14.30
CA CYS A 752 -37.84 -28.70 -15.20
C CYS A 752 -36.75 -27.90 -14.46
N GLU A 753 -37.12 -27.20 -13.38
CA GLU A 753 -36.16 -26.44 -12.56
C GLU A 753 -35.12 -27.35 -11.89
N GLY A 754 -35.52 -28.53 -11.37
CA GLY A 754 -34.61 -29.50 -10.76
C GLY A 754 -33.61 -30.06 -11.77
N TYR A 755 -34.08 -30.45 -12.96
CA TYR A 755 -33.20 -30.89 -14.06
C TYR A 755 -32.19 -29.80 -14.45
N ALA A 756 -32.65 -28.57 -14.63
CA ALA A 756 -31.79 -27.47 -15.04
C ALA A 756 -30.71 -27.13 -14.00
N LYS A 757 -31.05 -27.25 -12.70
CA LYS A 757 -30.10 -27.08 -11.58
C LYS A 757 -29.07 -28.21 -11.56
N ALA A 758 -29.50 -29.47 -11.70
CA ALA A 758 -28.60 -30.62 -11.67
C ALA A 758 -27.61 -30.60 -12.85
N LEU A 759 -28.07 -30.28 -14.06
CA LEU A 759 -27.21 -30.09 -15.23
C LEU A 759 -26.19 -28.98 -14.99
N LEU A 760 -26.63 -27.82 -14.46
CA LEU A 760 -25.74 -26.71 -14.14
C LEU A 760 -24.63 -27.15 -13.16
N VAL A 761 -24.99 -27.82 -12.07
CA VAL A 761 -24.01 -28.24 -11.04
C VAL A 761 -22.99 -29.21 -11.63
N MET A 762 -23.45 -30.22 -12.36
CA MET A 762 -22.56 -31.23 -12.96
C MET A 762 -21.65 -30.62 -14.05
N ALA A 763 -22.18 -29.77 -14.91
CA ALA A 763 -21.38 -29.09 -15.93
C ALA A 763 -20.32 -28.16 -15.30
N LYS A 764 -20.68 -27.40 -14.25
CA LYS A 764 -19.74 -26.51 -13.55
C LYS A 764 -18.63 -27.25 -12.83
N LEU A 765 -18.91 -28.43 -12.27
CA LEU A 765 -17.90 -29.30 -11.67
C LEU A 765 -16.84 -29.72 -12.71
N GLU A 766 -17.26 -30.01 -13.94
CA GLU A 766 -16.37 -30.33 -15.07
C GLU A 766 -15.74 -29.10 -15.74
N GLY A 767 -16.04 -27.89 -15.27
CA GLY A 767 -15.47 -26.65 -15.82
C GLY A 767 -16.20 -26.13 -17.05
N ILE A 768 -17.36 -26.70 -17.38
CA ILE A 768 -18.11 -26.34 -18.58
C ILE A 768 -18.98 -25.11 -18.29
N PRO A 769 -18.82 -24.00 -19.02
CA PRO A 769 -19.59 -22.80 -18.74
C PRO A 769 -21.06 -23.00 -19.12
N VAL A 770 -21.94 -22.66 -18.19
CA VAL A 770 -23.37 -22.94 -18.27
C VAL A 770 -24.15 -21.89 -17.50
N VAL A 771 -25.34 -21.57 -18.00
CA VAL A 771 -26.36 -20.77 -17.32
C VAL A 771 -27.72 -21.47 -17.40
N ARG A 772 -28.62 -21.17 -16.46
CA ARG A 772 -30.03 -21.57 -16.56
C ARG A 772 -30.82 -20.48 -17.25
N VAL A 773 -31.74 -20.91 -18.11
CA VAL A 773 -32.62 -20.05 -18.88
C VAL A 773 -34.05 -20.40 -18.53
N SER A 774 -34.91 -19.38 -18.42
CA SER A 774 -36.35 -19.55 -18.25
C SER A 774 -37.11 -18.96 -19.43
N GLY A 775 -38.31 -19.47 -19.68
CA GLY A 775 -39.14 -19.01 -20.78
C GLY A 775 -40.50 -19.69 -20.80
N ASN A 776 -41.58 -18.91 -20.86
CA ASN A 776 -42.96 -19.39 -20.95
C ASN A 776 -43.31 -20.49 -19.93
N GLY A 777 -42.90 -20.31 -18.67
CA GLY A 777 -43.16 -21.27 -17.57
C GLY A 777 -42.27 -22.52 -17.57
N HIS A 778 -41.26 -22.59 -18.44
CA HIS A 778 -40.30 -23.69 -18.51
C HIS A 778 -38.87 -23.22 -18.18
N MET A 779 -38.00 -24.16 -17.81
CA MET A 779 -36.58 -23.91 -17.54
C MET A 779 -35.69 -24.93 -18.24
N TRP A 780 -34.59 -24.45 -18.80
CA TRP A 780 -33.55 -25.25 -19.45
C TRP A 780 -32.17 -24.61 -19.22
N ASN A 781 -31.13 -25.06 -19.92
CA ASN A 781 -29.80 -24.48 -19.79
C ASN A 781 -29.25 -23.98 -21.13
N LYS A 782 -28.31 -23.05 -21.07
CA LYS A 782 -27.40 -22.73 -22.16
C LYS A 782 -25.97 -23.01 -21.75
N VAL A 783 -25.21 -23.65 -22.63
CA VAL A 783 -23.79 -24.00 -22.42
C VAL A 783 -22.92 -23.29 -23.44
N TYR A 784 -21.72 -22.88 -23.04
CA TYR A 784 -20.74 -22.24 -23.91
C TYR A 784 -19.63 -23.22 -24.27
N LEU A 785 -19.52 -23.55 -25.56
CA LEU A 785 -18.59 -24.53 -26.10
C LEU A 785 -17.93 -23.94 -27.34
N ASP A 786 -16.60 -24.01 -27.42
CA ASP A 786 -15.82 -23.58 -28.59
C ASP A 786 -16.22 -22.20 -29.15
N GLY A 787 -16.43 -21.22 -28.27
CA GLY A 787 -16.77 -19.86 -28.66
C GLY A 787 -18.26 -19.61 -28.95
N LYS A 788 -19.14 -20.59 -28.71
CA LYS A 788 -20.55 -20.56 -29.12
C LYS A 788 -21.48 -21.01 -28.01
N TRP A 789 -22.69 -20.44 -27.98
CA TRP A 789 -23.76 -20.86 -27.09
C TRP A 789 -24.65 -21.93 -27.73
N TYR A 790 -25.10 -22.88 -26.92
CA TYR A 790 -26.05 -23.93 -27.30
C TYR A 790 -27.08 -24.11 -26.19
N GLY A 791 -28.34 -24.37 -26.56
CA GLY A 791 -29.38 -24.73 -25.61
C GLY A 791 -29.38 -26.23 -25.29
N ILE A 792 -29.69 -26.60 -24.05
CA ILE A 792 -29.83 -28.00 -23.63
C ILE A 792 -30.99 -28.12 -22.64
N ASP A 793 -31.87 -29.10 -22.88
CA ASP A 793 -33.05 -29.33 -22.04
C ASP A 793 -33.21 -30.82 -21.75
N ALA A 794 -32.69 -31.23 -20.59
CA ALA A 794 -32.78 -32.62 -20.12
C ALA A 794 -34.20 -33.02 -19.73
N THR A 795 -35.12 -32.07 -19.53
CA THR A 795 -36.51 -32.36 -19.15
C THR A 795 -37.30 -32.99 -20.30
N HIS A 796 -37.07 -32.50 -21.52
CA HIS A 796 -37.72 -32.98 -22.74
C HIS A 796 -36.80 -33.91 -23.53
N ALA A 797 -35.82 -34.53 -22.86
CA ALA A 797 -34.95 -35.51 -23.47
C ALA A 797 -35.73 -36.75 -23.92
N ASP A 798 -36.79 -37.11 -23.20
CA ASP A 798 -37.66 -38.22 -23.53
C ASP A 798 -38.94 -37.76 -24.24
N LEU A 799 -39.35 -38.53 -25.25
CA LEU A 799 -40.62 -38.36 -25.94
C LEU A 799 -41.65 -39.38 -25.44
N GLY A 800 -42.75 -38.90 -24.86
CA GLY A 800 -43.89 -39.73 -24.51
C GLY A 800 -44.64 -40.22 -25.75
N LEU A 801 -44.60 -41.52 -26.03
CA LEU A 801 -45.31 -42.14 -27.16
C LEU A 801 -46.72 -42.60 -26.78
N SER A 802 -46.93 -42.94 -25.50
CA SER A 802 -48.23 -43.29 -24.91
C SER A 802 -48.16 -43.18 -23.38
N ASN A 803 -49.28 -43.36 -22.66
CA ASN A 803 -49.35 -43.30 -21.20
C ASN A 803 -48.44 -44.32 -20.45
N GLN A 804 -47.65 -45.14 -21.15
CA GLN A 804 -46.79 -46.17 -20.57
C GLN A 804 -45.39 -46.30 -21.22
N GLN A 805 -45.01 -45.43 -22.18
CA GLN A 805 -43.74 -45.57 -22.92
C GLN A 805 -43.13 -44.22 -23.28
N GLU A 806 -41.88 -44.02 -22.88
CA GLU A 806 -41.03 -42.86 -23.16
C GLU A 806 -39.74 -43.33 -23.86
N ILE A 807 -39.31 -42.61 -24.91
CA ILE A 807 -38.08 -42.92 -25.65
C ILE A 807 -37.13 -41.74 -25.58
N PHE A 808 -35.86 -42.01 -25.24
CA PHE A 808 -34.78 -41.04 -25.24
C PHE A 808 -34.52 -40.44 -26.63
N THR A 809 -34.34 -39.13 -26.67
CA THR A 809 -34.08 -38.35 -27.89
C THR A 809 -32.90 -37.39 -27.67
N ASN A 810 -32.15 -37.12 -28.74
CA ASN A 810 -31.11 -36.07 -28.72
C ASN A 810 -31.61 -34.72 -29.24
N THR A 811 -32.92 -34.58 -29.48
CA THR A 811 -33.51 -33.38 -30.11
C THR A 811 -33.37 -32.13 -29.23
N GLN A 812 -33.26 -32.34 -27.92
CA GLN A 812 -33.06 -31.27 -26.94
C GLN A 812 -31.61 -31.15 -26.45
N PHE A 813 -30.66 -31.77 -27.16
CA PHE A 813 -29.23 -31.67 -26.89
C PHE A 813 -28.56 -30.67 -27.85
N LEU A 814 -27.93 -29.63 -27.30
CA LEU A 814 -27.20 -28.58 -28.01
C LEU A 814 -27.99 -27.92 -29.17
N PHE A 815 -29.23 -27.52 -28.90
CA PHE A 815 -30.13 -26.90 -29.87
C PHE A 815 -29.93 -25.39 -30.04
N THR A 816 -30.57 -24.82 -31.08
CA THR A 816 -30.63 -23.36 -31.32
C THR A 816 -31.83 -22.70 -30.64
N ASP A 817 -31.70 -21.42 -30.31
CA ASP A 817 -32.82 -20.62 -29.77
C ASP A 817 -34.02 -20.61 -30.72
N SER A 818 -33.78 -20.54 -32.04
CA SER A 818 -34.86 -20.61 -33.04
C SER A 818 -35.64 -21.92 -33.01
N TYR A 819 -34.94 -23.05 -32.74
CA TYR A 819 -35.58 -24.34 -32.60
C TYR A 819 -36.44 -24.37 -31.33
N LYS A 820 -35.92 -23.88 -30.20
CA LYS A 820 -36.66 -23.84 -28.94
C LYS A 820 -37.88 -22.93 -29.00
N ALA A 821 -37.75 -21.77 -29.65
CA ALA A 821 -38.85 -20.85 -29.91
C ALA A 821 -39.94 -21.48 -30.81
N SER A 822 -39.56 -22.33 -31.77
CA SER A 822 -40.53 -23.06 -32.61
C SER A 822 -41.41 -24.04 -31.81
N LEU A 823 -40.95 -24.45 -30.63
CA LEU A 823 -41.69 -25.26 -29.66
C LEU A 823 -42.45 -24.41 -28.62
N HIS A 824 -42.58 -23.10 -28.85
CA HIS A 824 -43.23 -22.12 -27.98
C HIS A 824 -42.49 -21.82 -26.66
N TYR A 825 -41.18 -22.02 -26.64
CA TYR A 825 -40.31 -21.66 -25.50
C TYR A 825 -39.28 -20.61 -25.93
N GLU A 826 -39.61 -19.33 -25.76
CA GLU A 826 -38.69 -18.21 -25.98
C GLU A 826 -37.97 -17.86 -24.67
N ALA A 827 -36.68 -17.54 -24.74
CA ALA A 827 -35.89 -17.20 -23.56
C ALA A 827 -36.29 -15.82 -23.00
N ASP A 828 -36.65 -15.76 -21.72
CA ASP A 828 -36.92 -14.51 -21.00
C ASP A 828 -35.62 -13.88 -20.46
N ASP A 829 -34.61 -14.70 -20.20
CA ASP A 829 -33.34 -14.31 -19.57
C ASP A 829 -32.14 -14.76 -20.43
N TYR A 830 -30.98 -14.11 -20.25
CA TYR A 830 -29.76 -14.39 -21.03
C TYR A 830 -29.98 -14.37 -22.56
N ILE A 831 -30.81 -13.44 -23.04
CA ILE A 831 -31.14 -13.26 -24.47
C ILE A 831 -29.89 -12.94 -25.29
N SER A 832 -28.91 -12.25 -24.71
CA SER A 832 -27.62 -11.93 -25.35
C SER A 832 -26.73 -13.17 -25.58
N PHE A 833 -27.01 -14.30 -24.92
CA PHE A 833 -26.26 -15.55 -25.09
C PHE A 833 -26.92 -16.39 -26.19
N GLU A 834 -26.92 -15.86 -27.42
CA GLU A 834 -27.71 -16.40 -28.53
C GLU A 834 -27.16 -17.74 -29.05
N ALA A 835 -28.00 -18.78 -29.04
CA ALA A 835 -27.66 -20.09 -29.55
C ALA A 835 -28.09 -20.23 -31.03
N THR A 836 -27.14 -20.04 -31.96
CA THR A 836 -27.45 -19.97 -33.41
C THR A 836 -26.87 -21.13 -34.23
N THR A 837 -25.97 -21.92 -33.65
CA THR A 837 -25.31 -23.02 -34.37
C THR A 837 -26.10 -24.32 -34.21
N GLN A 838 -26.49 -24.93 -35.33
CA GLN A 838 -27.11 -26.26 -35.32
C GLN A 838 -26.04 -27.32 -35.00
N PHE A 839 -26.29 -28.12 -33.97
CA PHE A 839 -25.45 -29.24 -33.57
C PHE A 839 -26.08 -30.57 -33.99
N ASN A 840 -25.25 -31.57 -34.29
CA ASN A 840 -25.71 -32.92 -34.61
C ASN A 840 -25.43 -33.88 -33.44
N GLY A 841 -26.41 -34.06 -32.56
CA GLY A 841 -26.30 -34.95 -31.39
C GLY A 841 -26.02 -36.42 -31.72
N TYR A 842 -26.36 -36.90 -32.92
CA TYR A 842 -26.21 -38.31 -33.30
C TYR A 842 -24.76 -38.73 -33.55
N GLU A 843 -23.85 -37.78 -33.82
CA GLU A 843 -22.41 -38.06 -34.02
C GLU A 843 -21.69 -38.54 -32.75
N TYR A 844 -22.32 -38.37 -31.59
CA TYR A 844 -21.74 -38.64 -30.27
C TYR A 844 -22.34 -39.89 -29.60
N ILE A 845 -23.20 -40.64 -30.29
CA ILE A 845 -23.82 -41.89 -29.81
C ILE A 845 -22.84 -43.07 -30.00
N LYS A 846 -22.39 -43.75 -28.94
CA LYS A 846 -21.52 -44.94 -29.03
C LYS A 846 -22.27 -46.29 -29.02
N PHE A 847 -22.44 -46.95 -30.17
CA PHE A 847 -23.06 -48.28 -30.17
C PHE A 847 -22.12 -49.35 -29.58
N GLY A 848 -22.61 -50.16 -28.63
CA GLY A 848 -21.91 -51.32 -28.07
C GLY A 848 -22.02 -52.55 -28.96
N GLU A 849 -21.12 -53.53 -28.79
CA GLU A 849 -20.93 -54.63 -29.75
C GLU A 849 -22.08 -55.67 -29.82
N HIS A 850 -23.04 -55.68 -28.88
CA HIS A 850 -24.07 -56.73 -28.81
C HIS A 850 -25.47 -56.28 -28.35
N ASN A 851 -25.79 -54.99 -28.46
CA ASN A 851 -27.08 -54.46 -28.01
C ASN A 851 -27.91 -53.95 -29.18
N GLU A 852 -29.22 -54.16 -29.11
CA GLU A 852 -30.20 -53.45 -29.95
C GLU A 852 -30.34 -52.02 -29.43
N TYR A 853 -30.76 -51.07 -30.27
CA TYR A 853 -30.94 -49.66 -29.89
C TYR A 853 -32.15 -49.06 -30.59
N ASP A 854 -33.16 -48.66 -29.82
CA ASP A 854 -34.30 -47.91 -30.33
C ASP A 854 -34.00 -46.40 -30.30
N LEU A 855 -34.05 -45.75 -31.46
CA LEU A 855 -33.85 -44.30 -31.62
C LEU A 855 -35.09 -43.67 -32.26
N PHE A 856 -35.57 -42.57 -31.68
CA PHE A 856 -36.59 -41.75 -32.32
C PHE A 856 -35.95 -40.72 -33.24
N ILE A 857 -36.41 -40.64 -34.48
CA ILE A 857 -35.90 -39.72 -35.50
C ILE A 857 -37.04 -38.80 -35.93
N ASN A 858 -36.87 -37.50 -35.70
CA ASN A 858 -37.96 -36.54 -35.85
C ASN A 858 -38.10 -36.01 -37.29
N ASP A 859 -36.98 -35.90 -38.02
CA ASP A 859 -36.96 -35.40 -39.40
C ASP A 859 -35.91 -36.06 -40.29
N GLN A 860 -35.92 -35.70 -41.57
CA GLN A 860 -34.99 -36.24 -42.57
C GLN A 860 -33.53 -35.84 -42.30
N ALA A 861 -33.28 -34.68 -41.67
CA ALA A 861 -31.93 -34.22 -41.38
C ALA A 861 -31.31 -35.07 -40.26
N GLU A 862 -32.08 -35.38 -39.22
CA GLU A 862 -31.68 -36.31 -38.15
C GLU A 862 -31.41 -37.72 -38.70
N LEU A 863 -32.26 -38.22 -39.61
CA LEU A 863 -32.02 -39.50 -40.27
C LEU A 863 -30.70 -39.49 -41.04
N ASN A 864 -30.45 -38.45 -41.85
CA ASN A 864 -29.22 -38.32 -42.63
C ASN A 864 -27.98 -38.25 -41.75
N ALA A 865 -28.08 -37.53 -40.62
CA ALA A 865 -27.05 -37.42 -39.61
C ALA A 865 -26.72 -38.78 -38.98
N LEU A 866 -27.73 -39.50 -38.49
CA LEU A 866 -27.57 -40.84 -37.93
C LEU A 866 -26.93 -41.79 -38.96
N MET A 867 -27.43 -41.79 -40.21
CA MET A 867 -26.88 -42.64 -41.27
C MET A 867 -25.43 -42.29 -41.62
N THR A 868 -25.06 -41.01 -41.62
CA THR A 868 -23.67 -40.56 -41.84
C THR A 868 -22.74 -41.01 -40.71
N TYR A 869 -23.21 -40.91 -39.47
CA TYR A 869 -22.49 -41.40 -38.31
C TYR A 869 -22.29 -42.91 -38.37
N ILE A 870 -23.37 -43.68 -38.55
CA ILE A 870 -23.31 -45.15 -38.65
C ILE A 870 -22.33 -45.58 -39.75
N ASN A 871 -22.35 -44.94 -40.93
CA ASN A 871 -21.38 -45.20 -42.00
C ASN A 871 -19.92 -45.01 -41.56
N THR A 872 -19.65 -43.91 -40.85
CA THR A 872 -18.32 -43.60 -40.33
C THR A 872 -17.90 -44.56 -39.23
N PHE A 873 -18.82 -44.91 -38.33
CA PHE A 873 -18.59 -45.83 -37.22
C PHE A 873 -18.31 -47.27 -37.71
N ILE A 874 -19.12 -47.79 -38.64
CA ILE A 874 -18.94 -49.12 -39.25
C ILE A 874 -17.60 -49.22 -39.99
N SER A 875 -17.06 -48.11 -40.50
CA SER A 875 -15.73 -48.11 -41.12
C SER A 875 -14.58 -48.34 -40.12
N LYS A 876 -14.81 -48.12 -38.82
CA LYS A 876 -13.80 -48.14 -37.75
C LYS A 876 -13.83 -49.39 -36.86
N ILE A 877 -14.85 -50.25 -37.00
CA ILE A 877 -15.04 -51.46 -36.19
C ILE A 877 -15.00 -52.72 -37.06
N ASP A 878 -14.45 -53.80 -36.52
CA ASP A 878 -14.28 -55.07 -37.23
C ASP A 878 -15.55 -55.93 -37.10
N CYS A 879 -16.65 -55.46 -37.67
CA CYS A 879 -17.93 -56.18 -37.69
C CYS A 879 -18.35 -56.53 -39.10
N SER A 880 -18.89 -57.75 -39.26
CA SER A 880 -19.26 -58.32 -40.55
C SER A 880 -20.65 -57.86 -41.05
N TYR A 881 -21.58 -57.49 -40.16
CA TYR A 881 -22.96 -57.11 -40.52
C TYR A 881 -23.60 -56.18 -39.48
N TYR A 882 -24.29 -55.13 -39.94
CA TYR A 882 -25.18 -54.31 -39.12
C TYR A 882 -26.58 -54.24 -39.74
N THR A 883 -27.59 -54.26 -38.88
CA THR A 883 -29.00 -54.14 -39.26
C THR A 883 -29.56 -52.90 -38.57
N VAL A 884 -30.19 -52.01 -39.34
CA VAL A 884 -30.96 -50.88 -38.80
C VAL A 884 -32.41 -51.13 -39.16
N GLU A 885 -33.25 -51.31 -38.15
CA GLU A 885 -34.70 -51.42 -38.32
C GLU A 885 -35.32 -50.03 -38.10
N VAL A 886 -36.13 -49.58 -39.04
CA VAL A 886 -36.82 -48.28 -38.97
C VAL A 886 -38.32 -48.53 -39.00
N ALA A 887 -38.99 -48.30 -37.87
CA ALA A 887 -40.44 -48.35 -37.76
C ALA A 887 -41.06 -46.95 -37.95
N VAL A 888 -42.11 -46.85 -38.76
CA VAL A 888 -42.76 -45.58 -39.13
C VAL A 888 -44.25 -45.63 -38.80
N ASN A 889 -44.72 -44.69 -37.97
CA ASN A 889 -46.13 -44.55 -37.66
C ASN A 889 -46.89 -43.90 -38.83
N SER A 890 -47.82 -44.66 -39.42
CA SER A 890 -48.56 -44.29 -40.64
C SER A 890 -49.51 -43.10 -40.50
N ALA A 891 -49.80 -42.63 -39.28
CA ALA A 891 -50.76 -41.55 -39.02
C ALA A 891 -50.25 -40.14 -39.42
N ASN A 892 -48.94 -39.87 -39.44
CA ASN A 892 -48.40 -38.51 -39.67
C ASN A 892 -47.37 -38.39 -40.84
N ARG A 893 -47.51 -39.25 -41.86
CA ARG A 893 -47.00 -39.18 -43.27
C ARG A 893 -45.49 -39.43 -43.57
N ALA A 894 -45.29 -40.22 -44.64
CA ALA A 894 -44.07 -40.83 -45.22
C ALA A 894 -43.09 -39.83 -45.91
N TRP A 895 -41.81 -40.14 -46.23
CA TRP A 895 -41.30 -41.13 -47.23
C TRP A 895 -39.83 -41.59 -47.00
N LEU A 896 -39.49 -42.80 -47.44
CA LEU A 896 -38.12 -43.29 -47.66
C LEU A 896 -37.91 -43.48 -49.17
N ASP A 897 -37.30 -42.51 -49.85
CA ASP A 897 -36.92 -42.64 -51.27
C ASP A 897 -35.41 -42.32 -51.44
N GLY A 898 -34.62 -43.40 -51.30
CA GLY A 898 -33.33 -43.63 -51.95
C GLY A 898 -32.15 -42.67 -51.71
N TYR A 899 -31.20 -43.09 -50.87
CA TYR A 899 -29.79 -42.73 -51.05
C TYR A 899 -28.91 -43.98 -51.15
N TYR A 900 -28.52 -44.30 -52.39
CA TYR A 900 -27.42 -45.19 -52.70
C TYR A 900 -26.14 -44.36 -52.76
N HIS A 901 -25.16 -44.67 -51.91
CA HIS A 901 -23.76 -44.76 -52.33
C HIS A 901 -22.95 -45.65 -51.37
N ASN A 902 -22.45 -46.76 -51.93
CA ASN A 902 -21.48 -47.73 -51.40
C ASN A 902 -21.83 -48.46 -50.09
N GLY A 903 -22.74 -49.44 -50.19
CA GLY A 903 -22.71 -50.66 -49.34
C GLY A 903 -24.01 -51.03 -48.60
N TRP A 904 -25.03 -50.17 -48.61
CA TRP A 904 -26.33 -50.47 -48.01
C TRP A 904 -27.28 -51.12 -49.02
N ALA A 905 -27.97 -52.18 -48.59
CA ALA A 905 -29.06 -52.83 -49.31
C ALA A 905 -30.35 -52.72 -48.49
N ILE A 906 -31.40 -52.16 -49.09
CA ILE A 906 -32.75 -52.16 -48.51
C ILE A 906 -33.43 -53.46 -48.93
N ARG A 907 -33.93 -54.25 -47.97
CA ARG A 907 -34.74 -55.42 -48.27
C ARG A 907 -36.22 -55.09 -48.06
N LEU A 908 -36.88 -54.60 -49.10
CA LEU A 908 -38.34 -54.48 -49.14
C LEU A 908 -38.93 -55.87 -49.45
N SER A 909 -39.06 -56.73 -48.44
CA SER A 909 -40.15 -57.71 -48.49
C SER A 909 -41.47 -56.97 -48.20
N GLU A 910 -42.60 -57.55 -48.58
CA GLU A 910 -43.97 -57.01 -48.37
C GLU A 910 -44.13 -56.21 -47.06
N PRO A 911 -45.00 -55.17 -47.01
CA PRO A 911 -45.10 -54.26 -45.86
C PRO A 911 -45.20 -55.04 -44.55
N MET A 912 -44.12 -55.02 -43.78
CA MET A 912 -44.06 -55.64 -42.46
C MET A 912 -44.53 -54.59 -41.46
N THR A 913 -45.35 -55.03 -40.51
CA THR A 913 -45.75 -54.20 -39.38
C THR A 913 -45.09 -54.72 -38.12
N ASP A 914 -44.61 -53.82 -37.27
CA ASP A 914 -44.21 -54.17 -35.91
C ASP A 914 -45.44 -54.68 -35.10
N SER A 915 -45.22 -55.06 -33.84
CA SER A 915 -46.28 -55.46 -32.92
C SER A 915 -47.36 -54.38 -32.68
N CYS A 916 -47.09 -53.13 -33.09
CA CYS A 916 -47.93 -51.97 -32.91
C CYS A 916 -48.64 -51.52 -34.21
N GLY A 917 -48.40 -52.20 -35.33
CA GLY A 917 -49.01 -51.87 -36.62
C GLY A 917 -48.28 -50.81 -37.45
N ASN A 918 -47.07 -50.40 -37.04
CA ASN A 918 -46.24 -49.42 -37.75
C ASN A 918 -45.49 -50.08 -38.91
N LEU A 919 -45.29 -49.38 -40.02
CA LEU A 919 -44.53 -49.88 -41.18
C LEU A 919 -43.04 -50.00 -40.83
N VAL A 920 -42.45 -51.19 -40.97
CA VAL A 920 -41.04 -51.44 -40.68
C VAL A 920 -40.23 -51.59 -41.97
N TYR A 921 -39.13 -50.84 -42.06
CA TYR A 921 -38.12 -50.95 -43.11
C TYR A 921 -36.82 -51.46 -42.51
N ILE A 922 -36.23 -52.51 -43.10
CA ILE A 922 -34.94 -53.03 -42.64
C ILE A 922 -33.84 -52.66 -43.64
N LEU A 923 -32.85 -51.94 -43.12
CA LEU A 923 -31.63 -51.51 -43.79
C LEU A 923 -30.49 -52.44 -43.37
N TYR A 924 -29.84 -53.09 -44.34
CA TYR A 924 -28.66 -53.91 -44.09
C TYR A 924 -27.44 -53.30 -44.78
N HIS A 925 -26.33 -53.15 -44.07
CA HIS A 925 -25.05 -52.85 -44.70
C HIS A 925 -24.30 -54.18 -44.90
N ASN A 926 -24.05 -54.55 -46.16
CA ASN A 926 -23.31 -55.75 -46.51
C ASN A 926 -21.94 -55.31 -47.06
N LYS A 927 -20.85 -55.69 -46.40
CA LYS A 927 -19.48 -55.28 -46.77
C LYS A 927 -18.86 -56.27 -47.76
#